data_AF-A0A5R8K7A5-F1
#
_entry.id   AF-A0A5R8K7A5-F1
#
_cell.length_a   1.000
_cell.length_b   1.000
_cell.length_c   1.000
_cell.angle_alpha   90.00
_cell.angle_beta   90.00
_cell.angle_gamma   90.00
#
_symmetry.space_group_name_H-M   'P 1'
#
loop_
_entity.id
_entity.type
_entity.pdbx_description
1 polymer ?
#
loop_
_entity_poly.entity_id
_entity_poly.type
_entity_poly.pdbx_seq_one_letter_code
_entity_poly.pdbx_strand_id
1 'polypeptide(L)'
;MSIRVHSWFFFLLLLSPLQAAEPPFVKAIDIRSMTPTEADQNREVQLRGTVIFSDANNAVFLQDETAGTLFWLEKNQPAPAPGDVVEVRGTTRYGLYVPGIEETTYRILNRGEMPAPIEATYEDLLSGRYHYQWVSIQGIVRSIHTAVTTDINPTTLPSNATANAAKQRTTMRVAMGSRIVEIRLNDPPPNSDELIDSTVHITGLASGAINDRRQLLQPYLWPHDSNAIKILEPAPDPTQLPTLPATDLLTFRPTGRSTGHRVRMSGTILAAFPDGRLFLRDDTASFAVNLATTTTTDPLHPGENIEILGFPEMERFSAALADAQLITRTPGPPPQPIPTTIRELMRGTYDNDLITLTAEVTETYQSENGPILILHTNERSLRAQLPPNHPIPAPHSRIQITGICLVESSKPIAYQSQPQTLSLHPRNAADILILQTPSGWPQPRLTIALIAFAIATLLAALWILLLRRQVENQTAALRDRIEHQAMLEERHRIAREFHDTLEQDLTGLSLQLGAAASVPTDRTPTLLATARHLVTRIQTETRNLLTDLRTPPDQALPLATILQNLAESRTTENGPTIEVHTDENLPTLPPRTLHHLRMIAQESLANALRHANATLIQIHLTNQSEPDHLLLTIRDNGKGFDPSETWEKPGHYGCMGIRERARKLNATVEWHSQPTKGTTLELKLPRS
;
A
#
# COMPACT_ATOMS: atom_id res chain seq x y z
N MET A 1 -56.90 108.35 11.90
CA MET A 1 -55.75 107.45 12.12
C MET A 1 -56.19 106.06 11.68
N SER A 2 -55.56 105.53 10.64
CA SER A 2 -56.00 104.34 9.89
C SER A 2 -55.34 103.07 10.45
N ILE A 3 -55.99 101.92 10.17
CA ILE A 3 -55.47 100.54 10.02
C ILE A 3 -56.10 99.47 10.96
N ARG A 4 -57.01 98.68 10.33
CA ARG A 4 -57.19 97.20 10.27
C ARG A 4 -57.01 96.37 11.56
N VAL A 5 -58.02 95.63 12.08
CA VAL A 5 -58.66 94.37 11.60
C VAL A 5 -57.68 93.25 11.23
N HIS A 6 -57.68 92.14 11.98
CA HIS A 6 -57.71 90.71 11.58
C HIS A 6 -57.67 89.85 12.88
N SER A 7 -58.79 89.29 13.34
CA SER A 7 -59.35 87.98 12.97
C SER A 7 -58.64 86.78 13.62
N TRP A 8 -59.07 86.32 14.81
CA TRP A 8 -58.98 84.91 15.23
C TRP A 8 -60.27 84.52 15.98
N PHE A 9 -61.05 83.65 15.33
CA PHE A 9 -62.31 83.06 15.78
C PHE A 9 -62.01 81.66 16.39
N PHE A 10 -62.67 81.34 17.51
CA PHE A 10 -63.09 80.02 18.01
C PHE A 10 -62.24 78.75 17.77
N PHE A 11 -61.85 78.07 18.85
CA PHE A 11 -62.40 76.74 19.21
C PHE A 11 -61.96 76.31 20.62
N LEU A 12 -62.91 76.25 21.56
CA LEU A 12 -62.74 75.60 22.86
C LEU A 12 -63.24 74.15 22.69
N LEU A 13 -62.31 73.23 22.45
CA LEU A 13 -62.60 71.81 22.27
C LEU A 13 -62.96 71.17 23.62
N LEU A 14 -64.19 70.66 23.70
CA LEU A 14 -64.66 69.75 24.73
C LEU A 14 -63.75 68.51 24.76
N LEU A 15 -62.91 68.40 25.79
CA LEU A 15 -62.23 67.16 26.17
C LEU A 15 -63.25 66.25 26.85
N SER A 16 -63.96 65.45 26.05
CA SER A 16 -64.56 64.21 26.54
C SER A 16 -63.44 63.18 26.71
N PRO A 17 -63.33 62.47 27.85
CA PRO A 17 -62.38 61.36 27.94
C PRO A 17 -62.81 60.30 26.94
N LEU A 18 -61.92 59.92 26.01
CA LEU A 18 -62.09 58.70 25.23
C LEU A 18 -62.19 57.55 26.25
N GLN A 19 -63.39 57.01 26.41
CA GLN A 19 -63.59 55.74 27.10
C GLN A 19 -62.91 54.69 26.23
N ALA A 20 -61.73 54.23 26.64
CA ALA A 20 -61.03 53.14 25.95
C ALA A 20 -62.00 51.96 25.84
N ALA A 21 -62.22 51.46 24.62
CA ALA A 21 -63.08 50.30 24.40
C ALA A 21 -62.52 49.12 25.22
N GLU A 22 -63.39 48.41 25.95
CA GLU A 22 -62.95 47.23 26.68
C GLU A 22 -62.37 46.20 25.69
N PRO A 23 -61.23 45.57 26.02
CA PRO A 23 -60.63 44.58 25.12
C PRO A 23 -61.58 43.41 24.89
N PRO A 24 -61.57 42.80 23.70
CA PRO A 24 -62.53 41.78 23.32
C PRO A 24 -62.36 40.50 24.15
N PHE A 25 -63.49 39.86 24.49
CA PHE A 25 -63.48 38.49 24.98
C PHE A 25 -63.13 37.53 23.84
N VAL A 26 -62.09 36.72 24.06
CA VAL A 26 -61.63 35.68 23.15
C VAL A 26 -61.73 34.32 23.84
N LYS A 27 -61.75 33.25 23.06
CA LYS A 27 -61.62 31.89 23.56
C LYS A 27 -60.16 31.46 23.58
N ALA A 28 -59.82 30.48 24.39
CA ALA A 28 -58.47 29.96 24.49
C ALA A 28 -57.99 29.39 23.14
N ILE A 29 -58.90 28.81 22.34
CA ILE A 29 -58.58 28.33 21.00
C ILE A 29 -58.18 29.46 20.05
N ASP A 30 -58.78 30.65 20.19
CA ASP A 30 -58.45 31.81 19.34
C ASP A 30 -57.01 32.24 19.58
N ILE A 31 -56.59 32.31 20.85
CA ILE A 31 -55.20 32.61 21.23
C ILE A 31 -54.28 31.49 20.72
N ARG A 32 -54.59 30.23 21.03
CA ARG A 32 -53.81 29.05 20.64
C ARG A 32 -53.59 28.94 19.13
N SER A 33 -54.55 29.41 18.32
CA SER A 33 -54.50 29.36 16.86
C SER A 33 -53.68 30.49 16.22
N MET A 34 -53.19 31.47 16.99
CA MET A 34 -52.41 32.59 16.47
C MET A 34 -51.06 32.15 15.93
N THR A 35 -50.65 32.74 14.80
CA THR A 35 -49.28 32.63 14.33
C THR A 35 -48.31 33.39 15.26
N PRO A 36 -47.01 33.05 15.27
CA PRO A 36 -46.00 33.83 16.00
C PRO A 36 -46.07 35.33 15.78
N THR A 37 -46.23 35.75 14.52
CA THR A 37 -46.30 37.15 14.14
C THR A 37 -47.57 37.84 14.60
N GLU A 38 -48.69 37.12 14.76
CA GLU A 38 -49.95 37.69 15.27
C GLU A 38 -49.94 37.80 16.79
N ALA A 39 -49.44 36.78 17.48
CA ALA A 39 -49.37 36.77 18.93
C ALA A 39 -48.42 37.87 19.45
N ASP A 40 -47.26 38.07 18.82
CA ASP A 40 -46.26 39.07 19.22
C ASP A 40 -46.62 40.52 18.80
N GLN A 41 -47.84 40.76 18.29
CA GLN A 41 -48.39 42.11 18.11
C GLN A 41 -48.95 42.72 19.40
N ASN A 42 -48.86 42.02 20.54
CA ASN A 42 -49.32 42.47 21.86
C ASN A 42 -50.80 42.92 21.85
N ARG A 43 -51.68 42.11 21.24
CA ARG A 43 -53.12 42.44 21.17
C ARG A 43 -53.73 42.36 22.56
N GLU A 44 -54.45 43.40 22.99
CA GLU A 44 -55.20 43.33 24.24
C GLU A 44 -56.37 42.34 24.12
N VAL A 45 -56.47 41.41 25.06
CA VAL A 45 -57.49 40.36 25.10
C VAL A 45 -58.04 40.16 26.50
N GLN A 46 -59.28 39.69 26.58
CA GLN A 46 -59.89 39.15 27.79
C GLN A 46 -60.25 37.69 27.59
N LEU A 47 -59.92 36.84 28.55
CA LEU A 47 -60.20 35.41 28.50
C LEU A 47 -60.77 34.95 29.83
N ARG A 48 -61.76 34.05 29.78
CA ARG A 48 -62.28 33.36 30.96
C ARG A 48 -62.00 31.88 30.85
N GLY A 49 -61.60 31.28 31.95
CA GLY A 49 -61.53 29.83 32.05
C GLY A 49 -61.08 29.37 33.42
N THR A 50 -60.96 28.06 33.55
CA THR A 50 -60.61 27.41 34.81
C THR A 50 -59.11 27.21 34.88
N VAL A 51 -58.49 27.59 35.99
CA VAL A 51 -57.07 27.31 36.24
C VAL A 51 -56.90 25.82 36.41
N ILE A 52 -56.02 25.20 35.61
CA ILE A 52 -55.76 23.76 35.65
C ILE A 52 -54.42 23.41 36.28
N PHE A 53 -53.46 24.34 36.27
CA PHE A 53 -52.14 24.15 36.84
C PHE A 53 -51.45 25.49 37.08
N SER A 54 -50.62 25.59 38.12
CA SER A 54 -49.79 26.76 38.41
C SER A 54 -48.37 26.31 38.70
N ASP A 55 -47.39 26.78 37.92
CA ASP A 55 -45.97 26.48 38.14
C ASP A 55 -45.33 27.49 39.11
N ALA A 56 -44.24 27.08 39.76
CA ALA A 56 -43.42 27.90 40.64
C ALA A 56 -42.75 29.09 39.94
N ASN A 57 -42.75 29.14 38.60
CA ASN A 57 -42.18 30.23 37.79
C ASN A 57 -43.22 31.28 37.36
N ASN A 58 -44.32 31.43 38.11
CA ASN A 58 -45.39 32.40 37.85
C ASN A 58 -46.20 32.14 36.57
N ALA A 59 -46.03 30.99 35.90
CA ALA A 59 -46.88 30.57 34.80
C ALA A 59 -48.14 29.86 35.32
N VAL A 60 -49.30 30.32 34.89
CA VAL A 60 -50.61 29.77 35.25
C VAL A 60 -51.28 29.27 33.97
N PHE A 61 -51.66 28.00 33.98
CA PHE A 61 -52.32 27.33 32.86
C PHE A 61 -53.82 27.37 33.10
N LEU A 62 -54.57 27.80 32.09
CA LEU A 62 -56.02 27.85 32.13
C LEU A 62 -56.63 27.11 30.95
N GLN A 63 -57.85 26.63 31.16
CA GLN A 63 -58.62 25.94 30.14
C GLN A 63 -60.07 26.42 30.15
N ASP A 64 -60.59 26.72 28.96
CA ASP A 64 -62.01 26.98 28.74
C ASP A 64 -62.69 25.78 28.05
N GLU A 65 -63.92 25.92 27.57
CA GLU A 65 -64.62 24.84 26.87
C GLU A 65 -64.03 24.45 25.51
N THR A 66 -63.04 25.19 25.00
CA THR A 66 -62.44 25.01 23.68
C THR A 66 -61.01 24.52 23.70
N ALA A 67 -60.14 25.09 24.53
CA ALA A 67 -58.72 24.75 24.58
C ALA A 67 -58.04 25.22 25.87
N GLY A 68 -56.75 24.89 26.00
CA GLY A 68 -55.86 25.40 27.05
C GLY A 68 -54.88 26.44 26.52
N THR A 69 -54.56 27.41 27.36
CA THR A 69 -53.50 28.41 27.16
C THR A 69 -52.86 28.72 28.51
N LEU A 70 -51.91 29.66 28.54
CA LEU A 70 -51.28 30.10 29.77
C LEU A 70 -51.22 31.61 29.87
N PHE A 71 -51.05 32.09 31.09
CA PHE A 71 -50.67 33.46 31.35
C PHE A 71 -49.57 33.54 32.40
N TRP A 72 -48.83 34.64 32.37
CA TRP A 72 -47.72 34.86 33.31
C TRP A 72 -48.07 35.96 34.31
N LEU A 73 -47.96 35.62 35.59
CA LEU A 73 -48.17 36.57 36.68
C LEU A 73 -46.97 37.49 36.84
N GLU A 74 -47.25 38.72 37.28
CA GLU A 74 -46.21 39.63 37.72
C GLU A 74 -45.54 39.13 39.00
N LYS A 75 -44.30 39.57 39.22
CA LYS A 75 -43.50 39.15 40.37
C LYS A 75 -44.23 39.52 41.68
N ASN A 76 -44.36 38.55 42.59
CA ASN A 76 -45.05 38.66 43.90
C ASN A 76 -46.59 38.71 43.87
N GLN A 77 -47.23 38.50 42.72
CA GLN A 77 -48.68 38.30 42.67
C GLN A 77 -49.02 36.87 43.12
N PRO A 78 -50.00 36.64 44.01
CA PRO A 78 -50.41 35.29 44.39
C PRO A 78 -51.00 34.57 43.17
N ALA A 79 -50.66 33.30 43.00
CA ALA A 79 -51.26 32.48 41.95
C ALA A 79 -52.67 32.02 42.35
N PRO A 80 -53.64 32.03 41.42
CA PRO A 80 -54.94 31.40 41.65
C PRO A 80 -54.75 29.89 41.83
N ALA A 81 -55.66 29.27 42.59
CA ALA A 81 -55.61 27.84 42.85
C ALA A 81 -56.17 27.06 41.65
N PRO A 82 -55.66 25.85 41.35
CA PRO A 82 -56.32 24.95 40.41
C PRO A 82 -57.79 24.73 40.78
N GLY A 83 -58.69 24.84 39.79
CA GLY A 83 -60.14 24.85 39.95
C GLY A 83 -60.76 26.25 40.03
N ASP A 84 -59.98 27.30 40.32
CA ASP A 84 -60.49 28.68 40.28
C ASP A 84 -60.89 29.07 38.86
N VAL A 85 -62.08 29.64 38.70
CA VAL A 85 -62.53 30.23 37.44
C VAL A 85 -62.10 31.70 37.45
N VAL A 86 -61.21 32.06 36.51
CA VAL A 86 -60.61 33.38 36.43
C VAL A 86 -60.98 34.09 35.14
N GLU A 87 -61.10 35.41 35.25
CA GLU A 87 -61.10 36.34 34.12
C GLU A 87 -59.71 36.99 34.06
N VAL A 88 -59.02 36.77 32.95
CA VAL A 88 -57.66 37.27 32.71
C VAL A 88 -57.73 38.36 31.65
N ARG A 89 -57.10 39.51 31.92
CA ARG A 89 -56.92 40.60 30.97
C ARG A 89 -55.43 40.86 30.82
N GLY A 90 -54.96 40.91 29.57
CA GLY A 90 -53.56 41.21 29.26
C GLY A 90 -53.32 41.30 27.76
N THR A 91 -52.07 41.17 27.34
CA THR A 91 -51.65 41.23 25.95
C THR A 91 -51.19 39.85 25.46
N THR A 92 -51.49 39.51 24.21
CA THR A 92 -51.03 38.23 23.63
C THR A 92 -49.51 38.19 23.51
N ARG A 93 -48.91 37.01 23.72
CA ARG A 93 -47.51 36.74 23.41
C ARG A 93 -47.33 35.30 22.99
N TYR A 94 -46.44 35.02 22.03
CA TYR A 94 -46.31 33.64 21.52
C TYR A 94 -45.67 32.66 22.52
N GLY A 95 -44.76 33.11 23.37
CA GLY A 95 -44.04 32.23 24.28
C GLY A 95 -43.16 31.19 23.55
N LEU A 96 -43.02 30.00 24.16
CA LEU A 96 -42.10 28.95 23.68
C LEU A 96 -42.70 28.03 22.60
N TYR A 97 -43.99 27.69 22.71
CA TYR A 97 -44.63 26.72 21.81
C TYR A 97 -46.09 27.07 21.51
N VAL A 98 -46.89 27.27 22.56
CA VAL A 98 -48.29 27.73 22.47
C VAL A 98 -48.36 29.18 22.97
N PRO A 99 -49.03 30.08 22.23
CA PRO A 99 -49.24 31.47 22.66
C PRO A 99 -50.04 31.56 23.96
N GLY A 100 -49.71 32.57 24.74
CA GLY A 100 -50.33 32.89 26.03
C GLY A 100 -50.58 34.39 26.19
N ILE A 101 -50.78 34.81 27.44
CA ILE A 101 -51.13 36.19 27.81
C ILE A 101 -50.12 36.74 28.82
N GLU A 102 -49.57 37.92 28.57
CA GLU A 102 -48.67 38.65 29.48
C GLU A 102 -49.29 39.96 29.97
N GLU A 103 -48.57 40.66 30.86
CA GLU A 103 -48.99 41.93 31.48
C GLU A 103 -50.37 41.78 32.15
N THR A 104 -50.55 40.66 32.84
CA THR A 104 -51.89 40.22 33.20
C THR A 104 -52.38 40.81 34.50
N THR A 105 -53.63 41.27 34.47
CA THR A 105 -54.48 41.36 35.65
C THR A 105 -55.50 40.24 35.61
N TYR A 106 -55.81 39.64 36.76
CA TYR A 106 -56.82 38.60 36.83
C TYR A 106 -57.80 38.86 37.97
N ARG A 107 -59.02 38.36 37.80
CA ARG A 107 -60.07 38.36 38.82
C ARG A 107 -60.65 36.96 38.96
N ILE A 108 -60.68 36.44 40.19
CA ILE A 108 -61.35 35.17 40.49
C ILE A 108 -62.86 35.43 40.48
N LEU A 109 -63.57 34.77 39.58
CA LEU A 109 -65.03 34.85 39.44
C LEU A 109 -65.73 33.87 40.38
N ASN A 110 -65.20 32.65 40.45
CA ASN A 110 -65.69 31.59 41.31
C ASN A 110 -64.55 30.67 41.72
N ARG A 111 -64.63 30.06 42.91
CA ARG A 111 -63.78 28.93 43.29
C ARG A 111 -64.51 27.66 42.86
N GLY A 112 -64.04 27.03 41.79
CA GLY A 112 -64.73 25.95 41.10
C GLY A 112 -64.07 24.59 41.30
N GLU A 113 -64.60 23.61 40.59
CA GLU A 113 -64.01 22.28 40.45
C GLU A 113 -63.13 22.21 39.20
N MET A 114 -62.19 21.27 39.19
CA MET A 114 -61.38 21.00 38.01
C MET A 114 -62.25 20.59 36.83
N PRO A 115 -61.93 21.01 35.59
CA PRO A 115 -62.65 20.55 34.41
C PRO A 115 -62.48 19.04 34.24
N ALA A 116 -63.46 18.39 33.60
CA ALA A 116 -63.33 16.98 33.25
C ALA A 116 -62.07 16.77 32.38
N PRO A 117 -61.18 15.83 32.74
CA PRO A 117 -59.97 15.58 31.98
C PRO A 117 -60.30 15.00 30.61
N ILE A 118 -59.52 15.37 29.60
CA ILE A 118 -59.64 14.84 28.25
C ILE A 118 -58.86 13.52 28.17
N GLU A 119 -59.50 12.43 27.77
CA GLU A 119 -58.79 11.17 27.49
C GLU A 119 -57.84 11.34 26.31
N ALA A 120 -56.55 11.11 26.55
CA ALA A 120 -55.50 11.31 25.57
C ALA A 120 -54.76 10.00 25.27
N THR A 121 -54.51 9.76 23.98
CA THR A 121 -53.55 8.73 23.55
C THR A 121 -52.13 9.30 23.56
N TYR A 122 -51.13 8.42 23.47
CA TYR A 122 -49.75 8.88 23.31
C TYR A 122 -49.56 9.75 22.05
N GLU A 123 -50.27 9.43 20.96
CA GLU A 123 -50.18 10.16 19.70
C GLU A 123 -50.74 11.58 19.82
N ASP A 124 -51.84 11.76 20.58
CA ASP A 124 -52.40 13.10 20.85
C ASP A 124 -51.44 13.98 21.67
N LEU A 125 -50.67 13.38 22.59
CA LEU A 125 -49.65 14.09 23.36
C LEU A 125 -48.45 14.44 22.47
N LEU A 126 -47.97 13.50 21.66
CA LEU A 126 -46.82 13.67 20.78
C LEU A 126 -47.08 14.72 19.69
N SER A 127 -48.29 14.78 19.15
CA SER A 127 -48.66 15.79 18.16
C SER A 127 -48.84 17.19 18.78
N GLY A 128 -48.77 17.31 20.10
CA GLY A 128 -49.03 18.55 20.84
C GLY A 128 -50.50 18.97 20.83
N ARG A 129 -51.44 18.10 20.41
CA ARG A 129 -52.86 18.43 20.23
C ARG A 129 -53.48 19.03 21.49
N TYR A 130 -53.17 18.41 22.64
CA TYR A 130 -53.66 18.80 23.96
C TYR A 130 -52.60 19.49 24.81
N HIS A 131 -51.54 20.04 24.22
CA HIS A 131 -50.51 20.73 24.99
C HIS A 131 -51.11 21.90 25.80
N TYR A 132 -50.77 21.97 27.09
CA TYR A 132 -51.34 22.85 28.11
C TYR A 132 -52.83 22.64 28.42
N GLN A 133 -53.33 21.42 28.24
CA GLN A 133 -54.67 21.05 28.66
C GLN A 133 -54.65 19.98 29.75
N TRP A 134 -55.76 19.91 30.49
CA TRP A 134 -56.01 18.90 31.50
C TRP A 134 -56.43 17.59 30.84
N VAL A 135 -55.57 16.59 30.93
CA VAL A 135 -55.78 15.30 30.27
C VAL A 135 -55.73 14.15 31.27
N SER A 136 -56.29 13.02 30.86
CA SER A 136 -56.13 11.73 31.53
C SER A 136 -55.54 10.70 30.59
N ILE A 137 -54.65 9.88 31.12
CA ILE A 137 -54.03 8.75 30.42
C ILE A 137 -54.16 7.48 31.25
N GLN A 138 -54.05 6.34 30.59
CA GLN A 138 -53.93 5.03 31.23
C GLN A 138 -52.66 4.34 30.74
N GLY A 139 -51.95 3.68 31.65
CA GLY A 139 -50.77 2.90 31.30
C GLY A 139 -50.19 2.10 32.45
N ILE A 140 -49.14 1.33 32.18
CA ILE A 140 -48.45 0.50 33.18
C ILE A 140 -47.21 1.23 33.67
N VAL A 141 -47.04 1.34 34.99
CA VAL A 141 -45.86 1.99 35.57
C VAL A 141 -44.63 1.11 35.36
N ARG A 142 -43.57 1.69 34.78
CA ARG A 142 -42.33 1.00 34.41
C ARG A 142 -41.24 1.16 35.45
N SER A 143 -41.04 2.39 35.88
CA SER A 143 -40.00 2.75 36.84
C SER A 143 -40.32 4.09 37.47
N ILE A 144 -39.87 4.30 38.70
CA ILE A 144 -39.94 5.58 39.40
C ILE A 144 -38.53 5.95 39.82
N HIS A 145 -38.07 7.13 39.39
CA HIS A 145 -36.74 7.64 39.70
C HIS A 145 -36.89 8.98 40.41
N THR A 146 -36.28 9.10 41.58
CA THR A 146 -36.29 10.34 42.34
C THR A 146 -34.89 10.93 42.37
N ALA A 147 -34.71 12.06 41.69
CA ALA A 147 -33.46 12.80 41.71
C ALA A 147 -33.57 13.93 42.74
N VAL A 148 -32.56 14.04 43.60
CA VAL A 148 -32.35 15.24 44.41
C VAL A 148 -31.49 16.18 43.56
N THR A 149 -32.13 17.13 42.89
CA THR A 149 -31.39 18.10 42.09
C THR A 149 -30.74 19.14 43.00
N THR A 150 -29.41 19.16 43.02
CA THR A 150 -28.63 20.28 43.58
C THR A 150 -28.39 21.40 42.56
N ASP A 151 -28.57 21.12 41.26
CA ASP A 151 -28.21 22.04 40.17
C ASP A 151 -29.41 22.48 39.32
N ILE A 152 -29.77 23.74 39.52
CA ILE A 152 -30.68 24.48 38.65
C ILE A 152 -29.90 24.80 37.36
N ASN A 153 -30.31 24.28 36.20
CA ASN A 153 -29.74 24.68 34.91
C ASN A 153 -30.00 26.18 34.67
N PRO A 154 -28.97 27.04 34.52
CA PRO A 154 -29.13 28.49 34.49
C PRO A 154 -29.62 29.04 33.14
N THR A 155 -29.79 28.22 32.11
CA THR A 155 -30.14 28.68 30.75
C THR A 155 -31.63 28.95 30.54
N THR A 156 -32.49 28.66 31.53
CA THR A 156 -33.95 28.88 31.43
C THR A 156 -34.52 29.79 32.50
N LEU A 157 -33.69 30.43 33.33
CA LEU A 157 -34.14 31.39 34.35
C LEU A 157 -33.55 32.78 34.13
N PRO A 158 -34.34 33.87 34.32
CA PRO A 158 -33.81 35.22 34.42
C PRO A 158 -32.80 35.31 35.58
N SER A 159 -31.82 36.20 35.42
CA SER A 159 -30.52 36.30 36.11
C SER A 159 -30.54 36.58 37.64
N ASN A 160 -31.63 36.31 38.34
CA ASN A 160 -31.80 36.68 39.75
C ASN A 160 -32.73 35.77 40.58
N ALA A 161 -32.82 34.47 40.25
CA ALA A 161 -33.45 33.48 41.13
C ALA A 161 -32.50 33.10 42.28
N THR A 162 -32.93 33.36 43.52
CA THR A 162 -32.20 33.00 44.75
C THR A 162 -32.04 31.49 44.88
N ALA A 163 -30.79 31.05 45.02
CA ALA A 163 -30.45 29.70 45.48
C ALA A 163 -30.96 29.50 46.92
N ASN A 164 -31.90 28.58 47.14
CA ASN A 164 -32.03 27.76 48.36
C ASN A 164 -33.36 26.99 48.40
N ALA A 165 -33.34 25.77 47.86
CA ALA A 165 -33.99 24.56 48.36
C ALA A 165 -33.65 23.47 47.34
N ALA A 166 -33.02 22.36 47.77
CA ALA A 166 -32.89 21.19 46.91
C ALA A 166 -34.31 20.76 46.52
N LYS A 167 -34.70 20.97 45.26
CA LYS A 167 -35.98 20.50 44.77
C LYS A 167 -35.80 19.04 44.39
N GLN A 168 -36.38 18.17 45.20
CA GLN A 168 -36.60 16.78 44.81
C GLN A 168 -37.52 16.80 43.58
N ARG A 169 -37.17 16.03 42.57
CA ARG A 169 -38.02 15.82 41.40
C ARG A 169 -38.12 14.33 41.17
N THR A 170 -39.35 13.85 41.10
CA THR A 170 -39.64 12.45 40.81
C THR A 170 -40.12 12.33 39.38
N THR A 171 -39.49 11.42 38.66
CA THR A 171 -39.85 11.08 37.29
C THR A 171 -40.34 9.64 37.27
N MET A 172 -41.59 9.46 36.86
CA MET A 172 -42.18 8.14 36.68
C MET A 172 -42.35 7.86 35.18
N ARG A 173 -41.92 6.68 34.73
CA ARG A 173 -42.09 6.21 33.35
C ARG A 173 -43.34 5.34 33.27
N VAL A 174 -44.26 5.65 32.36
CA VAL A 174 -45.52 4.92 32.19
C VAL A 174 -45.65 4.46 30.75
N ALA A 175 -45.87 3.16 30.55
CA ALA A 175 -46.08 2.56 29.25
C ALA A 175 -47.54 2.70 28.80
N MET A 176 -47.75 3.39 27.68
CA MET A 176 -49.01 3.49 26.96
C MET A 176 -48.90 2.65 25.67
N GLY A 177 -49.20 1.35 25.77
CA GLY A 177 -48.89 0.39 24.71
C GLY A 177 -47.38 0.20 24.57
N SER A 178 -46.83 0.38 23.37
CA SER A 178 -45.38 0.26 23.10
C SER A 178 -44.58 1.56 23.31
N ARG A 179 -45.23 2.63 23.76
CA ARG A 179 -44.62 3.95 23.97
C ARG A 179 -44.55 4.26 25.45
N ILE A 180 -43.54 5.02 25.86
CA ILE A 180 -43.36 5.44 27.25
C ILE A 180 -43.57 6.95 27.31
N VAL A 181 -44.45 7.37 28.22
CA VAL A 181 -44.64 8.78 28.59
C VAL A 181 -44.03 9.03 29.97
N GLU A 182 -43.43 10.21 30.11
CA GLU A 182 -42.85 10.65 31.36
C GLU A 182 -43.90 11.38 32.21
N ILE A 183 -43.99 11.03 33.49
CA ILE A 183 -44.84 11.68 34.48
C ILE A 183 -43.93 12.41 35.46
N ARG A 184 -44.08 13.72 35.55
CA ARG A 184 -43.27 14.58 36.42
C ARG A 184 -44.02 14.91 37.68
N LEU A 185 -43.41 14.61 38.82
CA LEU A 185 -43.97 14.85 40.14
C LEU A 185 -42.98 15.64 40.98
N ASN A 186 -43.49 16.53 41.82
CA ASN A 186 -42.65 17.27 42.76
C ASN A 186 -42.12 16.31 43.84
N ASP A 187 -43.00 15.47 44.38
CA ASP A 187 -42.68 14.51 45.43
C ASP A 187 -42.94 13.07 44.94
N PRO A 188 -42.20 12.08 45.47
CA PRO A 188 -42.47 10.69 45.13
C PRO A 188 -43.86 10.27 45.62
N PRO A 189 -44.62 9.49 44.82
CA PRO A 189 -45.91 8.99 45.26
C PRO A 189 -45.75 8.03 46.46
N PRO A 190 -46.71 8.02 47.40
CA PRO A 190 -46.68 7.07 48.52
C PRO A 190 -46.66 5.64 47.96
N ASN A 191 -45.95 4.74 48.63
CA ASN A 191 -45.77 3.35 48.21
C ASN A 191 -45.29 3.20 46.75
N SER A 192 -44.30 4.02 46.34
CA SER A 192 -43.75 4.00 44.96
C SER A 192 -43.41 2.59 44.45
N ASP A 193 -42.88 1.71 45.30
CA ASP A 193 -42.53 0.34 44.91
C ASP A 193 -43.75 -0.51 44.52
N GLU A 194 -44.91 -0.29 45.14
CA GLU A 194 -46.17 -0.99 44.83
C GLU A 194 -46.78 -0.52 43.51
N LEU A 195 -46.44 0.68 43.05
CA LEU A 195 -46.93 1.21 41.79
C LEU A 195 -46.28 0.55 40.57
N ILE A 196 -45.02 0.11 40.68
CA ILE A 196 -44.29 -0.52 39.56
C ILE A 196 -45.05 -1.77 39.11
N ASP A 197 -45.32 -1.88 37.80
CA ASP A 197 -46.07 -2.96 37.14
C ASP A 197 -47.59 -2.92 37.37
N SER A 198 -48.10 -1.91 38.08
CA SER A 198 -49.53 -1.64 38.20
C SER A 198 -50.06 -0.87 36.98
N THR A 199 -51.30 -1.17 36.58
CA THR A 199 -52.05 -0.36 35.60
C THR A 199 -52.65 0.84 36.32
N VAL A 200 -52.29 2.04 35.90
CA VAL A 200 -52.69 3.30 36.53
C VAL A 200 -53.45 4.20 35.57
N HIS A 201 -54.40 4.96 36.11
CA HIS A 201 -55.04 6.11 35.49
C HIS A 201 -54.43 7.38 36.09
N ILE A 202 -53.93 8.28 35.24
CA ILE A 202 -53.23 9.48 35.67
C ILE A 202 -53.88 10.69 35.03
N THR A 203 -54.24 11.69 35.84
CA THR A 203 -54.69 13.00 35.39
C THR A 203 -53.59 14.05 35.58
N GLY A 204 -53.41 14.94 34.62
CA GLY A 204 -52.42 16.01 34.75
C GLY A 204 -52.40 17.00 33.60
N LEU A 205 -51.53 17.99 33.71
CA LEU A 205 -51.24 18.94 32.64
C LEU A 205 -50.42 18.25 31.54
N ALA A 206 -50.95 18.18 30.33
CA ALA A 206 -50.17 17.75 29.16
C ALA A 206 -49.14 18.81 28.79
N SER A 207 -47.87 18.45 28.76
CA SER A 207 -46.77 19.36 28.44
C SER A 207 -45.65 18.60 27.70
N GLY A 208 -44.48 19.21 27.54
CA GLY A 208 -43.42 18.62 26.75
C GLY A 208 -42.12 19.42 26.73
N ALA A 209 -41.03 18.73 26.39
CA ALA A 209 -39.74 19.36 26.15
C ALA A 209 -39.74 19.97 24.75
N ILE A 210 -39.43 21.27 24.65
CA ILE A 210 -39.47 22.03 23.41
C ILE A 210 -38.06 22.57 23.14
N ASN A 211 -37.58 22.45 21.90
CA ASN A 211 -36.29 23.02 21.50
C ASN A 211 -36.41 24.49 21.05
N ASP A 212 -35.28 25.15 20.81
CA ASP A 212 -35.24 26.57 20.36
C ASP A 212 -35.90 26.78 18.97
N ARG A 213 -36.04 25.70 18.19
CA ARG A 213 -36.80 25.69 16.93
C ARG A 213 -38.31 25.52 17.14
N ARG A 214 -38.78 25.53 18.39
CA ARG A 214 -40.19 25.37 18.80
C ARG A 214 -40.79 24.03 18.38
N GLN A 215 -39.97 22.98 18.40
CA GLN A 215 -40.41 21.62 18.11
C GLN A 215 -40.56 20.85 19.42
N LEU A 216 -41.70 20.16 19.57
CA LEU A 216 -41.94 19.25 20.67
C LEU A 216 -41.06 18.01 20.49
N LEU A 217 -40.09 17.83 21.40
CA LEU A 217 -39.16 16.70 21.38
C LEU A 217 -39.72 15.48 22.12
N GLN A 218 -40.34 15.71 23.28
CA GLN A 218 -40.87 14.64 24.12
C GLN A 218 -42.08 15.16 24.91
N PRO A 219 -43.25 14.50 24.82
CA PRO A 219 -44.37 14.82 25.68
C PRO A 219 -44.15 14.27 27.10
N TYR A 220 -44.65 14.99 28.08
CA TYR A 220 -44.76 14.52 29.47
C TYR A 220 -46.06 15.00 30.09
N LEU A 221 -46.50 14.30 31.13
CA LEU A 221 -47.64 14.70 31.94
C LEU A 221 -47.15 15.25 33.27
N TRP A 222 -47.78 16.32 33.74
CA TRP A 222 -47.46 16.92 35.04
C TRP A 222 -48.71 16.93 35.93
N PRO A 223 -48.89 15.89 36.77
CA PRO A 223 -49.93 15.88 37.78
C PRO A 223 -49.66 16.93 38.86
N HIS A 224 -50.73 17.42 39.48
CA HIS A 224 -50.62 18.38 40.58
C HIS A 224 -49.94 17.75 41.81
N ASP A 225 -50.37 16.54 42.16
CA ASP A 225 -49.87 15.74 43.26
C ASP A 225 -50.09 14.25 42.99
N SER A 226 -49.69 13.41 43.95
CA SER A 226 -49.78 11.96 43.83
C SER A 226 -51.21 11.41 43.87
N ASN A 227 -52.21 12.15 44.35
CA ASN A 227 -53.61 11.70 44.35
C ASN A 227 -54.21 11.65 42.93
N ALA A 228 -53.58 12.34 41.98
CA ALA A 228 -53.94 12.28 40.58
C ALA A 228 -53.58 10.95 39.91
N ILE A 229 -52.85 10.06 40.61
CA ILE A 229 -52.50 8.71 40.16
C ILE A 229 -53.43 7.72 40.87
N LYS A 230 -54.24 6.99 40.09
CA LYS A 230 -55.16 5.98 40.60
C LYS A 230 -54.79 4.61 40.05
N ILE A 231 -54.65 3.62 40.91
CA ILE A 231 -54.44 2.23 40.50
C ILE A 231 -55.76 1.67 39.98
N LEU A 232 -55.77 1.22 38.73
CA LEU A 232 -56.89 0.50 38.13
C LEU A 232 -56.76 -1.00 38.34
N GLU A 233 -55.55 -1.53 38.12
CA GLU A 233 -55.21 -2.94 38.36
C GLU A 233 -53.86 -2.98 39.09
N PRO A 234 -53.77 -3.70 40.22
CA PRO A 234 -52.52 -3.81 40.97
C PRO A 234 -51.49 -4.66 40.23
N ALA A 235 -50.21 -4.42 40.53
CA ALA A 235 -49.11 -5.22 40.03
C ALA A 235 -49.31 -6.72 40.34
N PRO A 236 -49.06 -7.62 39.38
CA PRO A 236 -49.03 -9.06 39.65
C PRO A 236 -48.02 -9.39 40.76
N ASP A 237 -48.35 -10.34 41.64
CA ASP A 237 -47.43 -10.79 42.69
C ASP A 237 -46.15 -11.35 42.06
N PRO A 238 -44.98 -10.70 42.26
CA PRO A 238 -43.72 -11.13 41.67
C PRO A 238 -43.35 -12.56 42.03
N THR A 239 -43.71 -13.01 43.25
CA THR A 239 -43.36 -14.34 43.75
C THR A 239 -44.09 -15.46 43.01
N GLN A 240 -45.29 -15.18 42.51
CA GLN A 240 -46.16 -16.14 41.82
C GLN A 240 -45.96 -16.17 40.31
N LEU A 241 -45.13 -15.28 39.75
CA LEU A 241 -44.86 -15.25 38.32
C LEU A 241 -44.03 -16.49 37.91
N PRO A 242 -44.49 -17.29 36.92
CA PRO A 242 -43.70 -18.41 36.42
C PRO A 242 -42.49 -17.90 35.63
N THR A 243 -41.36 -18.58 35.80
CA THR A 243 -40.16 -18.34 34.99
C THR A 243 -40.43 -18.69 33.53
N LEU A 244 -40.16 -17.75 32.63
CA LEU A 244 -40.38 -17.87 31.20
C LEU A 244 -39.05 -18.20 30.49
N PRO A 245 -39.01 -19.21 29.61
CA PRO A 245 -37.86 -19.40 28.74
C PRO A 245 -37.73 -18.26 27.71
N ALA A 246 -36.50 -17.94 27.32
CA ALA A 246 -36.17 -16.89 26.37
C ALA A 246 -36.86 -17.05 25.02
N THR A 247 -36.98 -18.29 24.54
CA THR A 247 -37.69 -18.63 23.30
C THR A 247 -39.18 -18.32 23.33
N ASP A 248 -39.80 -18.19 24.50
CA ASP A 248 -41.22 -17.87 24.63
C ASP A 248 -41.49 -16.36 24.80
N LEU A 249 -40.45 -15.54 24.94
CA LEU A 249 -40.58 -14.10 25.15
C LEU A 249 -41.20 -13.42 23.92
N LEU A 250 -42.31 -12.71 24.11
CA LEU A 250 -43.10 -12.05 23.05
C LEU A 250 -43.56 -12.96 21.90
N THR A 251 -43.58 -14.28 22.11
CA THR A 251 -44.15 -15.21 21.14
C THR A 251 -45.67 -15.25 21.18
N PHE A 252 -46.28 -15.61 20.06
CA PHE A 252 -47.73 -15.76 19.97
C PHE A 252 -48.22 -16.92 20.86
N ARG A 253 -49.18 -16.62 21.74
CA ARG A 253 -49.91 -17.62 22.50
C ARG A 253 -51.42 -17.46 22.27
N PRO A 254 -52.14 -18.53 21.87
CA PRO A 254 -53.58 -18.45 21.57
C PRO A 254 -54.45 -17.98 22.73
N THR A 255 -54.04 -18.27 23.96
CA THR A 255 -54.80 -17.93 25.18
C THR A 255 -54.61 -16.47 25.63
N GLY A 256 -53.80 -15.69 24.90
CA GLY A 256 -53.40 -14.35 25.29
C GLY A 256 -52.51 -14.35 26.54
N ARG A 257 -51.58 -13.40 26.62
CA ARG A 257 -50.92 -13.05 27.88
C ARG A 257 -51.16 -11.57 28.07
N SER A 258 -51.40 -11.11 29.31
CA SER A 258 -51.49 -9.67 29.57
C SER A 258 -50.17 -9.04 29.10
N THR A 259 -50.25 -8.27 28.02
CA THR A 259 -49.08 -7.68 27.39
C THR A 259 -48.66 -6.46 28.18
N GLY A 260 -47.38 -6.35 28.51
CA GLY A 260 -46.82 -5.14 29.12
C GLY A 260 -46.55 -5.21 30.63
N HIS A 261 -46.87 -6.34 31.29
CA HIS A 261 -46.43 -6.59 32.67
C HIS A 261 -45.07 -7.27 32.73
N ARG A 262 -44.45 -7.26 33.91
CA ARG A 262 -43.17 -7.94 34.12
C ARG A 262 -43.28 -9.45 33.96
N VAL A 263 -42.20 -10.04 33.48
CA VAL A 263 -41.99 -11.48 33.44
C VAL A 263 -40.73 -11.83 34.22
N ARG A 264 -40.75 -13.02 34.81
CA ARG A 264 -39.60 -13.62 35.47
C ARG A 264 -38.82 -14.44 34.46
N MET A 265 -37.51 -14.24 34.39
CA MET A 265 -36.61 -15.01 33.52
C MET A 265 -35.33 -15.32 34.29
N SER A 266 -34.64 -16.38 33.89
CA SER A 266 -33.36 -16.79 34.48
C SER A 266 -32.38 -17.19 33.39
N GLY A 267 -31.10 -16.92 33.59
CA GLY A 267 -30.06 -17.34 32.65
C GLY A 267 -28.65 -17.06 33.15
N THR A 268 -27.67 -17.58 32.42
CA THR A 268 -26.25 -17.33 32.67
C THR A 268 -25.83 -16.05 31.97
N ILE A 269 -25.09 -15.18 32.67
CA ILE A 269 -24.54 -13.95 32.08
C ILE A 269 -23.46 -14.31 31.05
N LEU A 270 -23.69 -13.93 29.79
CA LEU A 270 -22.71 -14.03 28.71
C LEU A 270 -21.73 -12.85 28.72
N ALA A 271 -22.27 -11.65 28.89
CA ALA A 271 -21.54 -10.39 28.93
C ALA A 271 -22.32 -9.32 29.71
N ALA A 272 -21.59 -8.47 30.43
CA ALA A 272 -22.11 -7.27 31.08
C ALA A 272 -21.25 -6.08 30.63
N PHE A 273 -21.87 -5.05 30.08
CA PHE A 273 -21.18 -3.86 29.58
C PHE A 273 -21.36 -2.66 30.53
N PRO A 274 -20.39 -1.72 30.57
CA PRO A 274 -20.47 -0.54 31.46
C PRO A 274 -21.65 0.39 31.18
N ASP A 275 -22.24 0.32 29.98
CA ASP A 275 -23.42 1.11 29.58
C ASP A 275 -24.74 0.53 30.10
N GLY A 276 -24.69 -0.53 30.91
CA GLY A 276 -25.85 -1.18 31.52
C GLY A 276 -26.46 -2.30 30.67
N ARG A 277 -25.93 -2.55 29.46
CA ARG A 277 -26.38 -3.69 28.64
C ARG A 277 -25.87 -5.00 29.21
N LEU A 278 -26.78 -5.93 29.40
CA LEU A 278 -26.52 -7.26 29.94
C LEU A 278 -27.07 -8.30 28.96
N PHE A 279 -26.30 -9.34 28.70
CA PHE A 279 -26.70 -10.42 27.78
C PHE A 279 -26.68 -11.73 28.55
N LEU A 280 -27.80 -12.44 28.52
CA LEU A 280 -27.96 -13.73 29.20
C LEU A 280 -28.29 -14.81 28.19
N ARG A 281 -28.04 -16.06 28.59
CA ARG A 281 -28.52 -17.25 27.89
C ARG A 281 -29.16 -18.19 28.88
N ASP A 282 -30.38 -18.64 28.57
CA ASP A 282 -30.99 -19.77 29.25
C ASP A 282 -30.75 -21.08 28.47
N ASP A 283 -31.38 -22.18 28.89
CA ASP A 283 -31.23 -23.47 28.20
C ASP A 283 -31.76 -23.45 26.75
N THR A 284 -32.51 -22.42 26.35
CA THR A 284 -33.22 -22.32 25.08
C THR A 284 -32.60 -21.29 24.12
N ALA A 285 -32.35 -20.05 24.56
CA ALA A 285 -31.85 -18.95 23.74
C ALA A 285 -31.18 -17.84 24.56
N SER A 286 -30.42 -16.99 23.86
CA SER A 286 -29.88 -15.74 24.39
C SER A 286 -30.88 -14.58 24.28
N PHE A 287 -30.79 -13.63 25.21
CA PHE A 287 -31.62 -12.43 25.21
C PHE A 287 -30.90 -11.27 25.90
N ALA A 288 -31.27 -10.05 25.49
CA ALA A 288 -30.73 -8.82 26.05
C ALA A 288 -31.56 -8.36 27.26
N VAL A 289 -30.89 -7.68 28.19
CA VAL A 289 -31.48 -7.14 29.41
C VAL A 289 -30.90 -5.75 29.65
N ASN A 290 -31.80 -4.78 29.85
CA ASN A 290 -31.48 -3.43 30.27
C ASN A 290 -31.91 -3.26 31.72
N LEU A 291 -30.95 -3.09 32.61
CA LEU A 291 -31.21 -2.94 34.05
C LEU A 291 -31.85 -1.59 34.36
N ALA A 292 -32.78 -1.56 35.31
CA ALA A 292 -33.42 -0.32 35.77
C ALA A 292 -32.43 0.63 36.45
N THR A 293 -31.39 0.09 37.09
CA THR A 293 -30.36 0.88 37.79
C THR A 293 -28.98 0.36 37.42
N THR A 294 -28.11 1.26 36.96
CA THR A 294 -26.72 0.95 36.58
C THR A 294 -25.75 0.91 37.76
N THR A 295 -26.19 1.31 38.96
CA THR A 295 -25.36 1.42 40.16
C THR A 295 -25.47 0.18 41.05
N THR A 296 -25.12 -0.98 40.53
CA THR A 296 -24.87 -2.13 41.41
C THR A 296 -23.51 -1.92 42.06
N THR A 297 -23.45 -1.90 43.40
CA THR A 297 -22.21 -1.75 44.18
C THR A 297 -21.21 -2.88 43.93
N ASP A 298 -21.66 -3.97 43.30
CA ASP A 298 -20.91 -5.15 42.96
C ASP A 298 -21.10 -5.46 41.46
N PRO A 299 -20.04 -5.44 40.63
CA PRO A 299 -20.16 -5.65 39.20
C PRO A 299 -20.65 -7.05 38.87
N LEU A 300 -21.51 -7.16 37.86
CA LEU A 300 -21.97 -8.44 37.35
C LEU A 300 -20.87 -9.13 36.54
N HIS A 301 -20.68 -10.43 36.76
CA HIS A 301 -19.60 -11.19 36.14
C HIS A 301 -20.12 -12.24 35.14
N PRO A 302 -19.50 -12.36 33.95
CA PRO A 302 -19.82 -13.45 33.03
C PRO A 302 -19.70 -14.82 33.69
N GLY A 303 -20.73 -15.66 33.54
CA GLY A 303 -20.83 -17.00 34.12
C GLY A 303 -21.73 -17.09 35.35
N GLU A 304 -22.10 -15.96 35.97
CA GLU A 304 -23.10 -15.94 37.03
C GLU A 304 -24.48 -16.34 36.47
N ASN A 305 -25.20 -17.17 37.21
CA ASN A 305 -26.60 -17.48 36.94
C ASN A 305 -27.45 -16.49 37.73
N ILE A 306 -28.31 -15.77 37.03
CA ILE A 306 -29.17 -14.75 37.62
C ILE A 306 -30.63 -15.00 37.30
N GLU A 307 -31.47 -14.61 38.26
CA GLU A 307 -32.91 -14.52 38.10
C GLU A 307 -33.30 -13.04 38.10
N ILE A 308 -34.11 -12.65 37.13
CA ILE A 308 -34.45 -11.27 36.86
C ILE A 308 -35.95 -11.12 36.62
N LEU A 309 -36.46 -9.97 37.05
CA LEU A 309 -37.81 -9.53 36.78
C LEU A 309 -37.74 -8.29 35.92
N GLY A 310 -38.32 -8.34 34.73
CA GLY A 310 -38.28 -7.20 33.81
C GLY A 310 -39.45 -7.23 32.87
N PHE A 311 -39.62 -6.17 32.10
CA PHE A 311 -40.73 -6.09 31.19
C PHE A 311 -40.31 -6.52 29.77
N PRO A 312 -41.11 -7.38 29.11
CA PRO A 312 -40.87 -7.76 27.72
C PRO A 312 -40.92 -6.53 26.80
N GLU A 313 -39.89 -6.37 25.97
CA GLU A 313 -39.82 -5.35 24.94
C GLU A 313 -39.21 -5.94 23.67
N MET A 314 -39.68 -5.48 22.51
CA MET A 314 -39.07 -5.86 21.24
C MET A 314 -37.93 -4.90 20.95
N GLU A 315 -36.70 -5.41 20.93
CA GLU A 315 -35.56 -4.65 20.41
C GLU A 315 -35.45 -4.84 18.89
N ARG A 316 -34.34 -4.38 18.30
CA ARG A 316 -34.12 -4.29 16.86
C ARG A 316 -34.45 -5.59 16.10
N PHE A 317 -34.16 -6.74 16.68
CA PHE A 317 -34.35 -8.04 16.04
C PHE A 317 -34.91 -9.13 16.96
N SER A 318 -34.42 -9.22 18.20
CA SER A 318 -34.91 -10.16 19.21
C SER A 318 -35.63 -9.45 20.36
N ALA A 319 -36.46 -10.21 21.09
CA ALA A 319 -37.07 -9.74 22.32
C ALA A 319 -36.02 -9.57 23.44
N ALA A 320 -36.24 -8.59 24.30
CA ALA A 320 -35.38 -8.24 25.42
C ALA A 320 -36.22 -7.96 26.68
N LEU A 321 -35.55 -7.82 27.82
CA LEU A 321 -36.15 -7.30 29.04
C LEU A 321 -35.66 -5.89 29.33
N ALA A 322 -36.60 -4.95 29.45
CA ALA A 322 -36.33 -3.58 29.86
C ALA A 322 -36.75 -3.32 31.31
N ASP A 323 -36.14 -2.28 31.90
CA ASP A 323 -36.33 -1.88 33.30
C ASP A 323 -36.21 -3.08 34.27
N ALA A 324 -35.23 -3.94 34.02
CA ALA A 324 -35.09 -5.20 34.74
C ALA A 324 -34.48 -5.00 36.13
N GLN A 325 -35.00 -5.75 37.10
CA GLN A 325 -34.53 -5.84 38.47
C GLN A 325 -33.96 -7.23 38.73
N LEU A 326 -32.79 -7.26 39.36
CA LEU A 326 -32.15 -8.50 39.79
C LEU A 326 -32.85 -9.07 41.03
N ILE A 327 -33.22 -10.35 40.99
CA ILE A 327 -33.83 -11.07 42.12
C ILE A 327 -32.77 -11.85 42.88
N THR A 328 -32.09 -12.78 42.19
CA THR A 328 -31.07 -13.66 42.77
C THR A 328 -29.86 -13.77 41.86
N ARG A 329 -28.71 -14.09 42.45
CA ARG A 329 -27.45 -14.33 41.74
C ARG A 329 -26.71 -15.50 42.37
N THR A 330 -26.17 -16.37 41.54
CA THR A 330 -25.37 -17.52 41.97
C THR A 330 -24.14 -17.66 41.06
N PRO A 331 -22.94 -17.94 41.61
CA PRO A 331 -21.77 -18.18 40.78
C PRO A 331 -21.97 -19.37 39.86
N GLY A 332 -21.42 -19.28 38.64
CA GLY A 332 -21.42 -20.37 37.66
C GLY A 332 -20.12 -20.38 36.84
N PRO A 333 -19.94 -21.38 35.99
CA PRO A 333 -18.75 -21.47 35.13
C PRO A 333 -18.74 -20.34 34.09
N PRO A 334 -17.55 -19.90 33.64
CA PRO A 334 -17.46 -18.89 32.59
C PRO A 334 -18.15 -19.40 31.31
N PRO A 335 -18.90 -18.54 30.59
CA PRO A 335 -19.66 -18.94 29.43
C PRO A 335 -18.71 -19.31 28.28
N GLN A 336 -18.97 -20.44 27.64
CA GLN A 336 -18.21 -20.87 26.48
C GLN A 336 -18.76 -20.23 25.20
N PRO A 337 -17.92 -19.61 24.36
CA PRO A 337 -18.37 -19.02 23.11
C PRO A 337 -18.72 -20.10 22.09
N ILE A 338 -19.74 -19.84 21.27
CA ILE A 338 -20.16 -20.75 20.20
C ILE A 338 -19.31 -20.47 18.95
N PRO A 339 -18.50 -21.43 18.46
CA PRO A 339 -17.80 -21.27 17.18
C PRO A 339 -18.81 -21.22 16.04
N THR A 340 -18.80 -20.15 15.27
CA THR A 340 -19.78 -19.92 14.20
C THR A 340 -19.16 -19.35 12.94
N THR A 341 -19.89 -19.50 11.84
CA THR A 341 -19.57 -18.86 10.56
C THR A 341 -20.50 -17.69 10.27
N ILE A 342 -20.07 -16.72 9.44
CA ILE A 342 -20.93 -15.60 9.05
C ILE A 342 -22.26 -16.06 8.45
N ARG A 343 -22.26 -17.17 7.70
CA ARG A 343 -23.46 -17.75 7.08
C ARG A 343 -24.49 -18.21 8.10
N GLU A 344 -24.04 -18.76 9.22
CA GLU A 344 -24.89 -19.18 10.32
C GLU A 344 -25.43 -17.96 11.08
N LEU A 345 -24.60 -16.95 11.33
CA LEU A 345 -25.04 -15.69 11.96
C LEU A 345 -26.12 -14.97 11.14
N MET A 346 -26.03 -15.03 9.81
CA MET A 346 -27.03 -14.45 8.91
C MET A 346 -28.41 -15.15 8.97
N ARG A 347 -28.55 -16.28 9.68
CA ARG A 347 -29.85 -16.88 9.98
C ARG A 347 -30.58 -16.16 11.12
N GLY A 348 -29.87 -15.37 11.92
CA GLY A 348 -30.42 -14.61 13.05
C GLY A 348 -30.59 -15.40 14.35
N THR A 349 -30.29 -16.70 14.36
CA THR A 349 -30.48 -17.57 15.55
C THR A 349 -29.50 -17.31 16.69
N TYR A 350 -28.42 -16.58 16.42
CA TYR A 350 -27.35 -16.26 17.38
C TYR A 350 -27.35 -14.77 17.76
N ASP A 351 -28.46 -14.07 17.58
CA ASP A 351 -28.59 -12.70 18.11
C ASP A 351 -28.52 -12.74 19.65
N ASN A 352 -27.78 -11.80 20.24
CA ASN A 352 -27.44 -11.72 21.66
C ASN A 352 -26.51 -12.84 22.19
N ASP A 353 -26.02 -13.73 21.33
CA ASP A 353 -25.18 -14.85 21.75
C ASP A 353 -23.69 -14.50 21.81
N LEU A 354 -22.97 -15.19 22.71
CA LEU A 354 -21.52 -15.14 22.76
C LEU A 354 -20.95 -16.09 21.71
N ILE A 355 -20.42 -15.52 20.63
CA ILE A 355 -19.87 -16.30 19.52
C ILE A 355 -18.37 -16.06 19.36
N THR A 356 -17.69 -16.99 18.68
CA THR A 356 -16.31 -16.81 18.23
C THR A 356 -16.21 -17.07 16.73
N LEU A 357 -15.48 -16.21 16.02
CA LEU A 357 -15.20 -16.36 14.60
C LEU A 357 -13.81 -15.83 14.23
N THR A 358 -13.29 -16.29 13.10
CA THR A 358 -12.02 -15.83 12.53
C THR A 358 -12.28 -14.97 11.30
N ALA A 359 -11.67 -13.78 11.25
CA ALA A 359 -11.82 -12.85 10.14
C ALA A 359 -10.54 -12.04 9.91
N GLU A 360 -10.46 -11.38 8.76
CA GLU A 360 -9.38 -10.45 8.43
C GLU A 360 -9.83 -9.00 8.68
N VAL A 361 -8.99 -8.20 9.33
CA VAL A 361 -9.25 -6.78 9.55
C VAL A 361 -9.02 -6.04 8.24
N THR A 362 -10.04 -5.40 7.69
CA THR A 362 -9.93 -4.62 6.44
C THR A 362 -9.74 -3.14 6.72
N GLU A 363 -10.60 -2.58 7.57
CA GLU A 363 -10.60 -1.16 7.90
C GLU A 363 -10.76 -0.96 9.41
N THR A 364 -10.25 0.18 9.88
CA THR A 364 -10.27 0.53 11.31
C THR A 364 -10.61 2.00 11.47
N TYR A 365 -11.53 2.32 12.37
CA TYR A 365 -11.97 3.68 12.68
C TYR A 365 -11.89 3.93 14.17
N GLN A 366 -11.67 5.18 14.56
CA GLN A 366 -11.81 5.60 15.96
C GLN A 366 -13.20 6.18 16.19
N SER A 367 -13.80 5.86 17.33
CA SER A 367 -15.09 6.38 17.79
C SER A 367 -15.00 6.68 19.28
N GLU A 368 -15.90 7.51 19.81
CA GLU A 368 -15.94 7.85 21.25
C GLU A 368 -16.09 6.61 22.14
N ASN A 369 -16.85 5.61 21.69
CA ASN A 369 -17.09 4.34 22.38
C ASN A 369 -15.99 3.28 22.15
N GLY A 370 -14.85 3.67 21.58
CA GLY A 370 -13.72 2.79 21.26
C GLY A 370 -13.54 2.52 19.76
N PRO A 371 -12.47 1.79 19.39
CA PRO A 371 -12.18 1.51 17.98
C PRO A 371 -13.23 0.62 17.32
N ILE A 372 -13.52 0.88 16.06
CA ILE A 372 -14.38 0.05 15.20
C ILE A 372 -13.49 -0.66 14.18
N LEU A 373 -13.64 -1.96 14.06
CA LEU A 373 -13.03 -2.75 12.99
C LEU A 373 -14.10 -3.18 11.99
N ILE A 374 -13.77 -3.11 10.71
CA ILE A 374 -14.50 -3.82 9.66
C ILE A 374 -13.76 -5.13 9.43
N LEU A 375 -14.44 -6.23 9.70
CA LEU A 375 -13.89 -7.57 9.57
C LEU A 375 -14.45 -8.19 8.30
N HIS A 376 -13.56 -8.60 7.40
CA HIS A 376 -13.91 -9.33 6.20
C HIS A 376 -13.78 -10.82 6.45
N THR A 377 -14.89 -11.54 6.28
CA THR A 377 -14.88 -13.00 6.16
C THR A 377 -14.90 -13.38 4.68
N ASN A 378 -14.76 -14.66 4.35
CA ASN A 378 -14.77 -15.11 2.95
C ASN A 378 -16.06 -14.74 2.17
N GLU A 379 -17.16 -14.43 2.87
CA GLU A 379 -18.47 -14.18 2.23
C GLU A 379 -18.99 -12.75 2.42
N ARG A 380 -18.82 -12.18 3.62
CA ARG A 380 -19.34 -10.84 3.97
C ARG A 380 -18.46 -10.12 4.97
N SER A 381 -18.60 -8.80 5.00
CA SER A 381 -18.07 -7.98 6.07
C SER A 381 -19.00 -7.93 7.28
N LEU A 382 -18.43 -7.78 8.46
CA LEU A 382 -19.14 -7.54 9.70
C LEU A 382 -18.42 -6.44 10.49
N ARG A 383 -19.13 -5.74 11.37
CA ARG A 383 -18.56 -4.69 12.20
C ARG A 383 -18.16 -5.24 13.58
N ALA A 384 -17.01 -4.90 14.10
CA ALA A 384 -16.66 -5.16 15.50
C ALA A 384 -16.40 -3.84 16.25
N GLN A 385 -17.06 -3.63 17.39
CA GLN A 385 -16.86 -2.48 18.26
C GLN A 385 -16.01 -2.91 19.46
N LEU A 386 -14.77 -2.42 19.54
CA LEU A 386 -13.83 -2.81 20.58
C LEU A 386 -14.04 -1.98 21.84
N PRO A 387 -13.63 -2.50 23.00
CA PRO A 387 -13.59 -1.72 24.24
C PRO A 387 -12.78 -0.42 24.07
N PRO A 388 -13.13 0.64 24.82
CA PRO A 388 -12.33 1.85 24.87
C PRO A 388 -10.87 1.53 25.21
N ASN A 389 -9.93 2.25 24.59
CA ASN A 389 -8.47 2.09 24.77
C ASN A 389 -7.86 0.77 24.28
N HIS A 390 -8.60 -0.10 23.58
CA HIS A 390 -7.98 -1.27 22.95
C HIS A 390 -7.01 -0.86 21.82
N PRO A 391 -5.80 -1.43 21.72
CA PRO A 391 -4.90 -1.16 20.60
C PRO A 391 -5.52 -1.64 19.29
N ILE A 392 -5.45 -0.81 18.24
CA ILE A 392 -6.00 -1.16 16.93
C ILE A 392 -5.09 -2.22 16.26
N PRO A 393 -5.62 -3.40 15.88
CA PRO A 393 -4.87 -4.35 15.08
C PRO A 393 -4.50 -3.75 13.72
N ALA A 394 -3.30 -4.05 13.21
CA ALA A 394 -2.89 -3.58 11.88
C ALA A 394 -3.88 -4.05 10.80
N PRO A 395 -4.18 -3.24 9.77
CA PRO A 395 -4.95 -3.69 8.61
C PRO A 395 -4.34 -4.97 8.01
N HIS A 396 -5.19 -5.84 7.48
CA HIS A 396 -4.86 -7.20 6.99
C HIS A 396 -4.37 -8.18 8.05
N SER A 397 -4.52 -7.87 9.35
CA SER A 397 -4.30 -8.87 10.40
C SER A 397 -5.43 -9.89 10.39
N ARG A 398 -5.09 -11.17 10.50
CA ARG A 398 -6.06 -12.23 10.75
C ARG A 398 -6.27 -12.36 12.25
N ILE A 399 -7.51 -12.17 12.69
CA ILE A 399 -7.88 -12.20 14.10
C ILE A 399 -8.96 -13.27 14.34
N GLN A 400 -8.92 -13.87 15.52
CA GLN A 400 -10.07 -14.56 16.11
C GLN A 400 -10.70 -13.60 17.10
N ILE A 401 -11.99 -13.34 16.93
CA ILE A 401 -12.75 -12.43 17.77
C ILE A 401 -13.87 -13.21 18.46
N THR A 402 -13.98 -13.02 19.77
CA THR A 402 -15.05 -13.52 20.61
C THR A 402 -15.89 -12.32 21.07
N GLY A 403 -17.21 -12.43 21.02
CA GLY A 403 -18.06 -11.29 21.40
C GLY A 403 -19.54 -11.58 21.27
N ILE A 404 -20.34 -10.67 21.81
CA ILE A 404 -21.79 -10.73 21.65
C ILE A 404 -22.14 -10.33 20.22
N CYS A 405 -22.87 -11.20 19.52
CA CYS A 405 -23.42 -10.92 18.20
C CYS A 405 -24.72 -10.14 18.31
N LEU A 406 -24.82 -9.02 17.60
CA LEU A 406 -26.03 -8.20 17.54
C LEU A 406 -26.46 -8.00 16.08
N VAL A 407 -27.74 -8.16 15.83
CA VAL A 407 -28.37 -7.79 14.56
C VAL A 407 -28.71 -6.30 14.59
N GLU A 408 -27.91 -5.50 13.88
CA GLU A 408 -28.05 -4.04 13.83
C GLU A 408 -29.23 -3.60 12.95
N SER A 409 -29.47 -4.35 11.88
CA SER A 409 -30.57 -4.12 10.96
C SER A 409 -31.01 -5.43 10.31
N SER A 410 -32.28 -5.48 9.93
CA SER A 410 -32.89 -6.60 9.26
C SER A 410 -33.69 -6.15 8.04
N LYS A 411 -33.89 -7.07 7.11
CA LYS A 411 -34.68 -6.84 5.91
C LYS A 411 -35.87 -7.79 5.90
N PRO A 412 -37.09 -7.28 5.66
CA PRO A 412 -38.26 -8.14 5.50
C PRO A 412 -38.17 -8.90 4.17
N ILE A 413 -38.35 -10.22 4.23
CA ILE A 413 -38.46 -11.12 3.09
C ILE A 413 -39.75 -11.93 3.28
N ALA A 414 -40.78 -11.61 2.49
CA ALA A 414 -42.15 -12.03 2.73
C ALA A 414 -42.58 -11.67 4.17
N TYR A 415 -42.91 -12.67 4.99
CA TYR A 415 -43.30 -12.50 6.40
C TYR A 415 -42.17 -12.80 7.40
N GLN A 416 -40.94 -13.00 6.91
CA GLN A 416 -39.77 -13.28 7.75
C GLN A 416 -38.84 -12.06 7.78
N SER A 417 -38.22 -11.81 8.93
CA SER A 417 -37.14 -10.84 9.05
C SER A 417 -35.80 -11.55 8.99
N GLN A 418 -34.94 -11.17 8.05
CA GLN A 418 -33.58 -11.71 7.96
C GLN A 418 -32.57 -10.63 8.34
N PRO A 419 -31.53 -10.96 9.11
CA PRO A 419 -30.42 -10.05 9.37
C PRO A 419 -29.85 -9.47 8.07
N GLN A 420 -29.48 -8.20 8.11
CA GLN A 420 -28.77 -7.53 7.01
C GLN A 420 -27.38 -7.10 7.45
N THR A 421 -27.29 -6.47 8.62
CA THR A 421 -26.05 -5.99 9.22
C THR A 421 -25.88 -6.59 10.60
N LEU A 422 -24.68 -7.09 10.88
CA LEU A 422 -24.29 -7.68 12.15
C LEU A 422 -23.14 -6.90 12.76
N SER A 423 -23.15 -6.79 14.09
CA SER A 423 -22.03 -6.30 14.87
C SER A 423 -21.58 -7.33 15.90
N LEU A 424 -20.29 -7.27 16.25
CA LEU A 424 -19.69 -8.01 17.34
C LEU A 424 -19.15 -7.07 18.40
N HIS A 425 -19.47 -7.37 19.65
CA HIS A 425 -19.05 -6.62 20.82
C HIS A 425 -18.25 -7.53 21.76
N PRO A 426 -16.90 -7.52 21.68
CA PRO A 426 -16.04 -8.21 22.62
C PRO A 426 -16.23 -7.68 24.05
N ARG A 427 -16.13 -8.57 25.05
CA ARG A 427 -16.32 -8.18 26.45
C ARG A 427 -15.11 -7.43 26.99
N ASN A 428 -13.93 -7.82 26.53
CA ASN A 428 -12.64 -7.26 26.95
C ASN A 428 -11.56 -7.52 25.88
N ALA A 429 -10.34 -7.07 26.15
CA ALA A 429 -9.20 -7.24 25.23
C ALA A 429 -8.79 -8.71 25.01
N ALA A 430 -9.01 -9.60 25.96
CA ALA A 430 -8.63 -11.02 25.84
C ALA A 430 -9.52 -11.78 24.84
N ASP A 431 -10.69 -11.25 24.52
CA ASP A 431 -11.59 -11.82 23.51
C ASP A 431 -11.10 -11.57 22.06
N ILE A 432 -9.98 -10.87 21.87
CA ILE A 432 -9.40 -10.55 20.56
C ILE A 432 -8.02 -11.18 20.47
N LEU A 433 -7.91 -12.27 19.69
CA LEU A 433 -6.66 -12.98 19.48
C LEU A 433 -6.12 -12.68 18.08
N ILE A 434 -4.95 -12.06 17.99
CA ILE A 434 -4.27 -11.85 16.70
C ILE A 434 -3.59 -13.17 16.30
N LEU A 435 -4.18 -13.88 15.34
CA LEU A 435 -3.65 -15.14 14.82
C LEU A 435 -2.45 -14.91 13.91
N GLN A 436 -2.51 -13.86 13.10
CA GLN A 436 -1.46 -13.53 12.14
C GLN A 436 -1.44 -12.02 11.92
N THR A 437 -0.31 -11.38 12.20
CA THR A 437 -0.04 -10.02 11.72
C THR A 437 0.35 -10.07 10.24
N PRO A 438 0.02 -9.05 9.43
CA PRO A 438 0.47 -9.00 8.04
C PRO A 438 1.99 -9.20 8.01
N SER A 439 2.47 -10.03 7.07
CA SER A 439 3.88 -10.41 7.00
C SER A 439 4.75 -9.15 7.06
N GLY A 440 5.56 -9.03 8.12
CA GLY A 440 6.31 -7.82 8.47
C GLY A 440 7.43 -7.43 7.51
N TRP A 441 7.37 -7.84 6.25
CA TRP A 441 8.18 -7.27 5.18
C TRP A 441 7.58 -5.94 4.80
N PRO A 442 8.19 -4.81 5.19
CA PRO A 442 7.73 -3.52 4.71
C PRO A 442 7.98 -3.55 3.19
N GLN A 443 6.95 -3.35 2.37
CA GLN A 443 7.13 -3.16 0.93
C GLN A 443 8.30 -2.23 0.56
N PRO A 444 8.66 -1.16 1.32
CA PRO A 444 9.84 -0.36 0.98
C PRO A 444 11.19 -1.10 1.10
N ARG A 445 11.31 -2.19 1.86
CA ARG A 445 12.60 -2.92 1.99
C ARG A 445 12.86 -3.85 0.81
N LEU A 446 11.82 -4.48 0.25
CA LEU A 446 11.95 -5.28 -0.96
C LEU A 446 12.32 -4.40 -2.16
N THR A 447 11.70 -3.23 -2.28
CA THR A 447 12.06 -2.26 -3.33
C THR A 447 13.51 -1.77 -3.16
N ILE A 448 13.96 -1.50 -1.93
CA ILE A 448 15.37 -1.14 -1.67
C ILE A 448 16.31 -2.29 -2.04
N ALA A 449 15.99 -3.54 -1.70
CA ALA A 449 16.81 -4.70 -2.05
C ALA A 449 16.88 -4.92 -3.57
N LEU A 450 15.76 -4.76 -4.28
CA LEU A 450 15.70 -4.84 -5.75
C LEU A 450 16.50 -3.71 -6.40
N ILE A 451 16.39 -2.48 -5.89
CA ILE A 451 17.20 -1.33 -6.37
C ILE A 451 18.69 -1.58 -6.11
N ALA A 452 19.06 -2.06 -4.93
CA ALA A 452 20.46 -2.38 -4.60
C ALA A 452 21.01 -3.48 -5.51
N PHE A 453 20.21 -4.51 -5.81
CA PHE A 453 20.58 -5.58 -6.74
C PHE A 453 20.72 -5.05 -8.18
N ALA A 454 19.82 -4.18 -8.63
CA ALA A 454 19.91 -3.52 -9.94
C ALA A 454 21.16 -2.62 -10.05
N ILE A 455 21.51 -1.88 -8.99
CA ILE A 455 22.73 -1.07 -8.94
C ILE A 455 23.97 -1.97 -8.97
N ALA A 456 24.00 -3.04 -8.18
CA ALA A 456 25.14 -3.97 -8.14
C ALA A 456 25.37 -4.65 -9.50
N THR A 457 24.30 -5.06 -10.18
CA THR A 457 24.38 -5.65 -11.52
C THR A 457 24.84 -4.64 -12.57
N LEU A 458 24.38 -3.39 -12.52
CA LEU A 458 24.88 -2.32 -13.39
C LEU A 458 26.37 -2.00 -13.15
N LEU A 459 26.80 -1.94 -11.89
CA LEU A 459 28.21 -1.73 -11.54
C LEU A 459 29.09 -2.89 -12.01
N ALA A 460 28.64 -4.13 -11.84
CA ALA A 460 29.34 -5.31 -12.34
C ALA A 460 29.45 -5.31 -13.88
N ALA A 461 28.36 -4.96 -14.58
CA ALA A 461 28.37 -4.85 -16.05
C ALA A 461 29.32 -3.74 -16.53
N LEU A 462 29.30 -2.58 -15.88
CA LEU A 462 30.23 -1.48 -16.15
C LEU A 462 31.68 -1.90 -15.91
N TRP A 463 31.95 -2.60 -14.79
CA TRP A 463 33.27 -3.12 -14.47
C TRP A 463 33.76 -4.11 -15.53
N ILE A 464 32.91 -5.04 -15.97
CA ILE A 464 33.23 -5.99 -17.05
C ILE A 464 33.55 -5.25 -18.35
N LEU A 465 32.78 -4.21 -18.70
CA LEU A 465 33.01 -3.42 -19.90
C LEU A 465 34.35 -2.67 -19.85
N LEU A 466 34.68 -2.06 -18.70
CA LEU A 466 35.95 -1.36 -18.48
C LEU A 466 37.13 -2.34 -18.51
N LEU A 467 37.00 -3.51 -17.89
CA LEU A 467 38.03 -4.54 -17.88
C LEU A 467 38.31 -5.06 -19.29
N ARG A 468 37.27 -5.30 -20.10
CA ARG A 468 37.45 -5.71 -21.51
C ARG A 468 38.24 -4.68 -22.32
N ARG A 469 37.89 -3.40 -22.21
CA ARG A 469 38.63 -2.31 -22.86
C ARG A 469 40.09 -2.24 -22.41
N GLN A 470 40.34 -2.45 -21.12
CA GLN A 470 41.70 -2.45 -20.59
C GLN A 470 42.53 -3.62 -21.12
N VAL A 471 41.94 -4.82 -21.18
CA VAL A 471 42.59 -6.01 -21.76
C VAL A 471 42.89 -5.80 -23.25
N GLU A 472 41.95 -5.26 -24.03
CA GLU A 472 42.16 -4.94 -25.45
C GLU A 472 43.34 -3.98 -25.64
N ASN A 473 43.39 -2.89 -24.87
CA ASN A 473 44.49 -1.93 -24.93
C ASN A 473 45.85 -2.56 -24.55
N GLN A 474 45.88 -3.42 -23.53
CA GLN A 474 47.10 -4.12 -23.12
C GLN A 474 47.56 -5.14 -24.18
N THR A 475 46.63 -5.85 -24.82
CA THR A 475 46.96 -6.79 -25.90
C THR A 475 47.49 -6.08 -27.14
N ALA A 476 46.94 -4.90 -27.49
CA ALA A 476 47.44 -4.08 -28.59
C ALA A 476 48.86 -3.57 -28.30
N ALA A 477 49.11 -3.04 -27.09
CA ALA A 477 50.43 -2.56 -26.69
C ALA A 477 51.49 -3.68 -26.61
N LEU A 478 51.09 -4.91 -26.25
CA LEU A 478 52.00 -6.05 -26.22
C LEU A 478 52.35 -6.53 -27.64
N ARG A 479 51.39 -6.55 -28.56
CA ARG A 479 51.65 -6.87 -29.99
C ARG A 479 52.65 -5.90 -30.60
N ASP A 480 52.46 -4.61 -30.38
CA ASP A 480 53.36 -3.56 -30.89
C ASP A 480 54.79 -3.71 -30.34
N ARG A 481 54.93 -4.11 -29.07
CA ARG A 481 56.25 -4.41 -28.47
C ARG A 481 56.90 -5.66 -29.06
N ILE A 482 56.13 -6.72 -29.31
CA ILE A 482 56.64 -7.96 -29.92
C ILE A 482 57.10 -7.68 -31.36
N GLU A 483 56.31 -6.93 -32.13
CA GLU A 483 56.68 -6.51 -33.50
C GLU A 483 57.95 -5.65 -33.50
N HIS A 484 58.05 -4.69 -32.56
CA HIS A 484 59.24 -3.85 -32.44
C HIS A 484 60.49 -4.64 -32.01
N GLN A 485 60.35 -5.59 -31.09
CA GLN A 485 61.45 -6.47 -30.68
C GLN A 485 61.89 -7.39 -31.82
N ALA A 486 60.96 -7.99 -32.56
CA ALA A 486 61.27 -8.81 -33.72
C ALA A 486 62.02 -7.99 -34.81
N MET A 487 61.61 -6.73 -35.03
CA MET A 487 62.30 -5.83 -35.96
C MET A 487 63.74 -5.51 -35.52
N LEU A 488 63.96 -5.29 -34.22
CA LEU A 488 65.29 -5.02 -33.67
C LEU A 488 66.18 -6.26 -33.74
N GLU A 489 65.68 -7.44 -33.39
CA GLU A 489 66.43 -8.70 -33.48
C GLU A 489 66.88 -8.99 -34.92
N GLU A 490 66.02 -8.75 -35.89
CA GLU A 490 66.33 -8.88 -37.31
C GLU A 490 67.42 -7.89 -37.74
N ARG A 491 67.33 -6.63 -37.30
CA ARG A 491 68.36 -5.62 -37.57
C ARG A 491 69.72 -5.97 -36.96
N HIS A 492 69.72 -6.52 -35.74
CA HIS A 492 70.93 -7.00 -35.06
C HIS A 492 71.50 -8.28 -35.69
N ARG A 493 70.66 -9.13 -36.29
CA ARG A 493 71.10 -10.29 -37.08
C ARG A 493 71.79 -9.83 -38.38
N ILE A 494 71.18 -8.90 -39.10
CA ILE A 494 71.71 -8.32 -40.35
C ILE A 494 73.07 -7.65 -40.08
N ALA A 495 73.20 -6.88 -39.00
CA ALA A 495 74.47 -6.22 -38.66
C ALA A 495 75.61 -7.20 -38.34
N ARG A 496 75.31 -8.35 -37.71
CA ARG A 496 76.30 -9.41 -37.43
C ARG A 496 76.75 -10.12 -38.70
N GLU A 497 75.80 -10.50 -39.55
CA GLU A 497 76.09 -11.17 -40.83
C GLU A 497 76.86 -10.23 -41.80
N PHE A 498 76.62 -8.91 -41.73
CA PHE A 498 77.38 -7.87 -42.42
C PHE A 498 78.83 -7.77 -41.93
N HIS A 499 79.05 -7.77 -40.61
CA HIS A 499 80.38 -7.60 -40.03
C HIS A 499 81.28 -8.81 -40.32
N ASP A 500 80.77 -10.03 -40.09
CA ASP A 500 81.57 -11.25 -40.21
C ASP A 500 82.05 -11.53 -41.64
N THR A 501 81.20 -11.26 -42.64
CA THR A 501 81.51 -11.54 -44.04
C THR A 501 82.45 -10.46 -44.64
N LEU A 502 82.24 -9.19 -44.29
CA LEU A 502 83.12 -8.10 -44.74
C LEU A 502 84.49 -8.15 -44.10
N GLU A 503 84.59 -8.50 -42.81
CA GLU A 503 85.89 -8.64 -42.15
C GLU A 503 86.73 -9.73 -42.81
N GLN A 504 86.14 -10.89 -43.14
CA GLN A 504 86.85 -11.98 -43.80
C GLN A 504 87.36 -11.58 -45.20
N ASP A 505 86.51 -10.94 -46.01
CA ASP A 505 86.87 -10.57 -47.37
C ASP A 505 87.87 -9.39 -47.42
N LEU A 506 87.73 -8.40 -46.52
CA LEU A 506 88.68 -7.27 -46.42
C LEU A 506 90.04 -7.72 -45.86
N THR A 507 90.06 -8.67 -44.94
CA THR A 507 91.30 -9.29 -44.44
C THR A 507 92.02 -10.05 -45.54
N GLY A 508 91.28 -10.80 -46.37
CA GLY A 508 91.81 -11.46 -47.56
C GLY A 508 92.40 -10.49 -48.58
N LEU A 509 91.74 -9.34 -48.80
CA LEU A 509 92.22 -8.28 -49.67
C LEU A 509 93.51 -7.63 -49.14
N SER A 510 93.57 -7.35 -47.82
CA SER A 510 94.72 -6.73 -47.17
C SER A 510 95.97 -7.62 -47.22
N LEU A 511 95.82 -8.92 -46.95
CA LEU A 511 96.90 -9.92 -47.05
C LEU A 511 97.48 -10.01 -48.48
N GLN A 512 96.62 -9.95 -49.50
CA GLN A 512 97.08 -10.07 -50.90
C GLN A 512 97.69 -8.77 -51.44
N LEU A 513 97.20 -7.61 -51.03
CA LEU A 513 97.84 -6.32 -51.36
C LEU A 513 99.20 -6.18 -50.66
N GLY A 514 99.34 -6.67 -49.42
CA GLY A 514 100.62 -6.77 -48.73
C GLY A 514 101.62 -7.68 -49.45
N ALA A 515 101.16 -8.79 -50.03
CA ALA A 515 101.97 -9.70 -50.83
C ALA A 515 102.37 -9.12 -52.20
N ALA A 516 101.54 -8.25 -52.80
CA ALA A 516 101.85 -7.57 -54.06
C ALA A 516 102.89 -6.44 -53.89
N ALA A 517 103.01 -5.86 -52.69
CA ALA A 517 103.99 -4.81 -52.37
C ALA A 517 105.43 -5.34 -52.14
N SER A 518 105.62 -6.67 -52.11
CA SER A 518 106.86 -7.30 -51.61
C SER A 518 107.58 -8.24 -52.63
N VAL A 519 107.22 -8.24 -53.92
CA VAL A 519 107.82 -9.14 -54.94
C VAL A 519 108.12 -8.41 -56.29
N PRO A 520 109.23 -8.71 -57.02
CA PRO A 520 109.57 -8.05 -58.29
C PRO A 520 108.73 -8.48 -59.50
N THR A 521 108.23 -7.46 -60.19
CA THR A 521 107.78 -7.20 -61.58
C THR A 521 107.15 -8.28 -62.50
N ASP A 522 107.27 -9.59 -62.29
CA ASP A 522 106.75 -10.59 -63.28
C ASP A 522 105.41 -11.26 -62.90
N ARG A 523 104.92 -11.11 -61.66
CA ARG A 523 103.62 -11.68 -61.18
C ARG A 523 102.59 -10.64 -60.73
N THR A 524 102.91 -9.37 -60.83
CA THR A 524 102.06 -8.22 -60.47
C THR A 524 100.70 -8.21 -61.20
N PRO A 525 100.61 -8.54 -62.51
CA PRO A 525 99.32 -8.52 -63.22
C PRO A 525 98.33 -9.56 -62.69
N THR A 526 98.80 -10.76 -62.34
CA THR A 526 97.98 -11.86 -61.81
C THR A 526 97.49 -11.60 -60.38
N LEU A 527 98.33 -11.01 -59.53
CA LEU A 527 97.95 -10.61 -58.17
C LEU A 527 96.95 -9.44 -58.18
N LEU A 528 97.15 -8.45 -59.05
CA LEU A 528 96.18 -7.35 -59.23
C LEU A 528 94.85 -7.85 -59.80
N ALA A 529 94.86 -8.80 -60.75
CA ALA A 529 93.63 -9.39 -61.30
C ALA A 529 92.85 -10.15 -60.22
N THR A 530 93.54 -10.84 -59.32
CA THR A 530 92.92 -11.58 -58.21
C THR A 530 92.36 -10.63 -57.14
N ALA A 531 93.08 -9.57 -56.79
CA ALA A 531 92.57 -8.51 -55.90
C ALA A 531 91.36 -7.78 -56.51
N ARG A 532 91.39 -7.51 -57.83
CA ARG A 532 90.26 -6.91 -58.57
C ARG A 532 89.06 -7.86 -58.60
N HIS A 533 89.27 -9.17 -58.70
CA HIS A 533 88.23 -10.18 -58.60
C HIS A 533 87.60 -10.23 -57.19
N LEU A 534 88.40 -10.12 -56.13
CA LEU A 534 87.93 -10.01 -54.74
C LEU A 534 87.10 -8.73 -54.52
N VAL A 535 87.54 -7.57 -55.02
CA VAL A 535 86.77 -6.31 -54.96
C VAL A 535 85.45 -6.43 -55.72
N THR A 536 85.46 -7.04 -56.91
CA THR A 536 84.24 -7.22 -57.72
C THR A 536 83.27 -8.18 -57.01
N ARG A 537 83.78 -9.20 -56.32
CA ARG A 537 82.99 -10.12 -55.50
C ARG A 537 82.36 -9.40 -54.30
N ILE A 538 83.14 -8.63 -53.54
CA ILE A 538 82.65 -7.82 -52.42
C ILE A 538 81.58 -6.82 -52.89
N GLN A 539 81.80 -6.15 -54.03
CA GLN A 539 80.82 -5.22 -54.62
C GLN A 539 79.52 -5.92 -55.03
N THR A 540 79.61 -7.14 -55.58
CA THR A 540 78.45 -7.93 -55.99
C THR A 540 77.68 -8.45 -54.79
N GLU A 541 78.36 -8.96 -53.76
CA GLU A 541 77.73 -9.41 -52.50
C GLU A 541 77.06 -8.23 -51.76
N THR A 542 77.70 -7.06 -51.68
CA THR A 542 77.13 -5.85 -51.06
C THR A 542 75.89 -5.35 -51.82
N ARG A 543 75.92 -5.36 -53.16
CA ARG A 543 74.80 -4.88 -53.99
C ARG A 543 73.59 -5.83 -53.93
N ASN A 544 73.84 -7.13 -53.86
CA ASN A 544 72.78 -8.15 -53.70
C ASN A 544 72.12 -8.05 -52.32
N LEU A 545 72.91 -7.88 -51.24
CA LEU A 545 72.39 -7.66 -49.89
C LEU A 545 71.56 -6.37 -49.75
N LEU A 546 71.99 -5.28 -50.41
CA LEU A 546 71.21 -4.04 -50.44
C LEU A 546 69.88 -4.21 -51.18
N THR A 547 69.84 -5.09 -52.18
CA THR A 547 68.61 -5.40 -52.93
C THR A 547 67.65 -6.25 -52.09
N ASP A 548 68.19 -7.21 -51.32
CA ASP A 548 67.40 -8.03 -50.38
C ASP A 548 66.80 -7.19 -49.23
N LEU A 549 67.51 -6.18 -48.72
CA LEU A 549 67.02 -5.26 -47.68
C LEU A 549 65.95 -4.28 -48.18
N ARG A 550 65.85 -4.06 -49.48
CA ARG A 550 64.92 -3.09 -50.10
C ARG A 550 63.63 -3.72 -50.63
N THR A 551 63.56 -5.06 -50.69
CA THR A 551 62.43 -5.77 -51.29
C THR A 551 61.44 -6.20 -50.19
N PRO A 552 60.21 -5.66 -50.15
CA PRO A 552 59.20 -6.08 -49.18
C PRO A 552 58.80 -7.54 -49.40
N PRO A 553 58.45 -8.29 -48.33
CA PRO A 553 58.20 -9.74 -48.39
C PRO A 553 57.06 -10.16 -49.34
N ASP A 554 56.14 -9.24 -49.68
CA ASP A 554 54.98 -9.47 -50.54
C ASP A 554 55.30 -9.44 -52.06
N GLN A 555 56.56 -9.19 -52.46
CA GLN A 555 56.98 -9.05 -53.86
C GLN A 555 58.10 -10.01 -54.28
N ALA A 556 58.44 -11.02 -53.46
CA ALA A 556 59.51 -11.97 -53.78
C ALA A 556 59.10 -12.93 -54.91
N LEU A 557 59.89 -12.97 -55.99
CA LEU A 557 59.69 -13.90 -57.11
C LEU A 557 59.84 -15.37 -56.66
N PRO A 558 58.99 -16.30 -57.13
CA PRO A 558 59.14 -17.73 -56.85
C PRO A 558 60.50 -18.28 -57.32
N LEU A 559 61.04 -19.27 -56.61
CA LEU A 559 62.35 -19.88 -56.94
C LEU A 559 62.41 -20.40 -58.38
N ALA A 560 61.30 -20.98 -58.88
CA ALA A 560 61.20 -21.43 -60.26
C ALA A 560 61.49 -20.30 -61.25
N THR A 561 60.89 -19.14 -61.07
CA THR A 561 61.10 -17.95 -61.91
C THR A 561 62.54 -17.43 -61.79
N ILE A 562 63.14 -17.48 -60.60
CA ILE A 562 64.54 -17.09 -60.39
C ILE A 562 65.49 -18.00 -61.19
N LEU A 563 65.24 -19.31 -61.21
CA LEU A 563 66.06 -20.28 -61.94
C LEU A 563 65.87 -20.15 -63.46
N GLN A 564 64.64 -19.91 -63.92
CA GLN A 564 64.33 -19.60 -65.33
C GLN A 564 65.09 -18.36 -65.80
N ASN A 565 65.02 -17.25 -65.05
CA ASN A 565 65.75 -16.02 -65.38
C ASN A 565 67.28 -16.24 -65.40
N LEU A 566 67.81 -17.08 -64.51
CA LEU A 566 69.24 -17.43 -64.50
C LEU A 566 69.65 -18.23 -65.75
N ALA A 567 68.82 -19.16 -66.21
CA ALA A 567 69.05 -19.91 -67.44
C ALA A 567 68.99 -19.02 -68.69
N GLU A 568 67.97 -18.16 -68.78
CA GLU A 568 67.79 -17.23 -69.90
C GLU A 568 68.96 -16.26 -70.02
N SER A 569 69.38 -15.64 -68.91
CA SER A 569 70.48 -14.66 -68.90
C SER A 569 71.86 -15.23 -69.27
N ARG A 570 71.99 -16.55 -69.34
CA ARG A 570 73.25 -17.27 -69.61
C ARG A 570 73.22 -18.08 -70.91
N THR A 571 72.08 -18.10 -71.60
CA THR A 571 71.95 -18.71 -72.93
C THR A 571 72.59 -17.78 -73.97
N THR A 572 73.47 -18.30 -74.84
CA THR A 572 74.12 -17.54 -75.91
C THR A 572 74.01 -18.31 -77.23
N GLU A 573 74.02 -17.64 -78.39
CA GLU A 573 73.77 -18.25 -79.71
C GLU A 573 74.68 -19.45 -80.06
N ASN A 574 75.89 -19.53 -79.47
CA ASN A 574 76.85 -20.61 -79.67
C ASN A 574 77.18 -21.39 -78.37
N GLY A 575 76.38 -21.24 -77.32
CA GLY A 575 76.55 -21.90 -76.01
C GLY A 575 75.73 -23.18 -75.83
N PRO A 576 75.90 -23.91 -74.72
CA PRO A 576 75.05 -25.07 -74.41
C PRO A 576 73.58 -24.68 -74.25
N THR A 577 72.68 -25.60 -74.62
CA THR A 577 71.26 -25.47 -74.30
C THR A 577 71.06 -25.64 -72.79
N ILE A 578 70.35 -24.71 -72.17
CA ILE A 578 70.03 -24.74 -70.73
C ILE A 578 68.53 -24.96 -70.57
N GLU A 579 68.14 -26.07 -69.97
CA GLU A 579 66.74 -26.42 -69.71
C GLU A 579 66.42 -26.34 -68.21
N VAL A 580 65.27 -25.78 -67.88
CA VAL A 580 64.78 -25.68 -66.50
C VAL A 580 63.43 -26.39 -66.40
N HIS A 581 63.38 -27.41 -65.55
CA HIS A 581 62.20 -28.23 -65.30
C HIS A 581 61.81 -28.10 -63.83
N THR A 582 60.58 -27.67 -63.56
CA THR A 582 60.09 -27.40 -62.20
C THR A 582 58.72 -28.03 -61.98
N ASP A 583 58.50 -28.62 -60.81
CA ASP A 583 57.17 -29.13 -60.43
C ASP A 583 56.15 -27.98 -60.24
N GLU A 584 54.86 -28.25 -60.47
CA GLU A 584 53.79 -27.25 -60.35
C GLU A 584 53.52 -26.83 -58.89
N ASN A 585 53.81 -27.70 -57.91
CA ASN A 585 53.53 -27.48 -56.49
C ASN A 585 54.81 -27.27 -55.67
N LEU A 586 55.50 -26.15 -55.91
CA LEU A 586 56.66 -25.74 -55.12
C LEU A 586 56.25 -24.93 -53.88
N PRO A 587 56.90 -25.15 -52.71
CA PRO A 587 56.58 -24.40 -51.50
C PRO A 587 57.08 -22.96 -51.57
N THR A 588 56.38 -22.04 -50.90
CA THR A 588 56.90 -20.70 -50.65
C THR A 588 58.06 -20.79 -49.66
N LEU A 589 59.23 -20.33 -50.08
CA LEU A 589 60.45 -20.39 -49.27
C LEU A 589 60.74 -19.04 -48.62
N PRO A 590 61.28 -19.00 -47.39
CA PRO A 590 61.75 -17.76 -46.80
C PRO A 590 62.79 -17.05 -47.70
N PRO A 591 62.82 -15.71 -47.74
CA PRO A 591 63.74 -14.95 -48.61
C PRO A 591 65.21 -15.36 -48.48
N ARG A 592 65.66 -15.68 -47.25
CA ARG A 592 67.02 -16.18 -46.98
C ARG A 592 67.32 -17.51 -47.68
N THR A 593 66.35 -18.42 -47.70
CA THR A 593 66.47 -19.72 -48.37
C THR A 593 66.51 -19.55 -49.89
N LEU A 594 65.65 -18.67 -50.44
CA LEU A 594 65.65 -18.31 -51.85
C LEU A 594 67.01 -17.73 -52.29
N HIS A 595 67.58 -16.82 -51.50
CA HIS A 595 68.88 -16.20 -51.78
C HIS A 595 69.99 -17.25 -51.90
N HIS A 596 70.13 -18.13 -50.91
CA HIS A 596 71.20 -19.13 -50.90
C HIS A 596 71.02 -20.17 -52.01
N LEU A 597 69.79 -20.60 -52.31
CA LEU A 597 69.52 -21.52 -53.43
C LEU A 597 69.84 -20.87 -54.79
N ARG A 598 69.48 -19.60 -54.98
CA ARG A 598 69.86 -18.82 -56.17
C ARG A 598 71.38 -18.76 -56.36
N MET A 599 72.11 -18.46 -55.30
CA MET A 599 73.58 -18.38 -55.34
C MET A 599 74.22 -19.74 -55.65
N ILE A 600 73.69 -20.83 -55.08
CA ILE A 600 74.16 -22.19 -55.37
C ILE A 600 73.91 -22.54 -56.85
N ALA A 601 72.71 -22.25 -57.37
CA ALA A 601 72.39 -22.50 -58.77
C ALA A 601 73.26 -21.68 -59.74
N GLN A 602 73.48 -20.40 -59.43
CA GLN A 602 74.32 -19.51 -60.23
C GLN A 602 75.78 -20.00 -60.30
N GLU A 603 76.36 -20.39 -59.15
CA GLU A 603 77.74 -20.89 -59.10
C GLU A 603 77.86 -22.25 -59.82
N SER A 604 76.86 -23.13 -59.67
CA SER A 604 76.83 -24.43 -60.35
C SER A 604 76.77 -24.25 -61.87
N LEU A 605 75.90 -23.35 -62.35
CA LEU A 605 75.78 -23.03 -63.77
C LEU A 605 77.05 -22.38 -64.33
N ALA A 606 77.67 -21.46 -63.58
CA ALA A 606 78.95 -20.86 -63.96
C ALA A 606 80.07 -21.89 -64.08
N ASN A 607 80.10 -22.88 -63.18
CA ASN A 607 81.07 -23.96 -63.23
C ASN A 607 80.84 -24.88 -64.43
N ALA A 608 79.60 -25.23 -64.75
CA ALA A 608 79.26 -26.01 -65.94
C ALA A 608 79.69 -25.26 -67.22
N LEU A 609 79.33 -23.97 -67.36
CA LEU A 609 79.67 -23.16 -68.53
C LEU A 609 81.17 -22.96 -68.72
N ARG A 610 81.93 -22.79 -67.63
CA ARG A 610 83.36 -22.49 -67.70
C ARG A 610 84.22 -23.74 -67.91
N HIS A 611 83.80 -24.88 -67.37
CA HIS A 611 84.68 -26.06 -67.25
C HIS A 611 84.20 -27.29 -68.01
N ALA A 612 82.90 -27.46 -68.21
CA ALA A 612 82.35 -28.73 -68.66
C ALA A 612 82.49 -28.95 -70.18
N ASN A 613 82.55 -27.90 -71.00
CA ASN A 613 82.34 -28.00 -72.47
C ASN A 613 81.08 -28.84 -72.79
N ALA A 614 80.03 -28.65 -71.99
CA ALA A 614 78.76 -29.33 -72.17
C ALA A 614 78.04 -28.77 -73.41
N THR A 615 77.17 -29.58 -74.01
CA THR A 615 76.19 -29.11 -75.01
C THR A 615 74.80 -28.94 -74.40
N LEU A 616 74.53 -29.56 -73.25
CA LEU A 616 73.27 -29.52 -72.53
C LEU A 616 73.51 -29.40 -71.02
N ILE A 617 72.78 -28.47 -70.40
CA ILE A 617 72.72 -28.29 -68.94
C ILE A 617 71.24 -28.32 -68.53
N GLN A 618 70.89 -29.14 -67.55
CA GLN A 618 69.53 -29.30 -67.07
C GLN A 618 69.44 -28.95 -65.58
N ILE A 619 68.46 -28.12 -65.23
CA ILE A 619 68.15 -27.74 -63.86
C ILE A 619 66.77 -28.33 -63.53
N HIS A 620 66.72 -29.25 -62.59
CA HIS A 620 65.49 -29.83 -62.09
C HIS A 620 65.23 -29.37 -60.66
N LEU A 621 64.01 -28.88 -60.41
CA LEU A 621 63.55 -28.55 -59.07
C LEU A 621 62.27 -29.35 -58.79
N THR A 622 62.41 -30.38 -57.97
CA THR A 622 61.33 -31.32 -57.67
C THR A 622 60.99 -31.34 -56.18
N ASN A 623 59.72 -31.48 -55.87
CA ASN A 623 59.23 -31.61 -54.51
C ASN A 623 59.05 -33.10 -54.18
N GLN A 624 59.91 -33.66 -53.33
CA GLN A 624 59.85 -35.08 -52.95
C GLN A 624 59.16 -35.22 -51.60
N SER A 625 58.09 -36.01 -51.53
CA SER A 625 57.26 -36.15 -50.33
C SER A 625 57.76 -37.22 -49.34
N GLU A 626 58.60 -38.16 -49.77
CA GLU A 626 59.14 -39.21 -48.90
C GLU A 626 60.61 -39.53 -49.20
N PRO A 627 61.57 -39.09 -48.36
CA PRO A 627 61.41 -38.15 -47.24
C PRO A 627 61.01 -36.73 -47.71
N ASP A 628 60.35 -35.92 -46.88
CA ASP A 628 59.86 -34.58 -47.27
C ASP A 628 61.00 -33.58 -47.46
N HIS A 629 61.45 -33.41 -48.71
CA HIS A 629 62.55 -32.50 -49.05
C HIS A 629 62.37 -31.89 -50.44
N LEU A 630 62.88 -30.67 -50.58
CA LEU A 630 63.02 -30.02 -51.87
C LEU A 630 64.35 -30.45 -52.49
N LEU A 631 64.29 -31.03 -53.68
CA LEU A 631 65.48 -31.49 -54.41
C LEU A 631 65.78 -30.56 -55.58
N LEU A 632 66.97 -29.93 -55.54
CA LEU A 632 67.53 -29.17 -56.65
C LEU A 632 68.66 -29.98 -57.29
N THR A 633 68.50 -30.34 -58.55
CA THR A 633 69.50 -31.09 -59.32
C THR A 633 69.97 -30.26 -60.51
N ILE A 634 71.28 -30.11 -60.66
CA ILE A 634 71.90 -29.41 -61.80
C ILE A 634 72.85 -30.37 -62.48
N ARG A 635 72.54 -30.71 -63.74
CA ARG A 635 73.24 -31.74 -64.51
C ARG A 635 73.80 -31.17 -65.80
N ASP A 636 75.05 -31.46 -66.10
CA ASP A 636 75.67 -31.21 -67.40
C ASP A 636 76.15 -32.52 -68.06
N ASN A 637 76.21 -32.52 -69.40
CA ASN A 637 76.70 -33.64 -70.19
C ASN A 637 78.17 -33.47 -70.64
N GLY A 638 78.95 -32.65 -69.94
CA GLY A 638 80.30 -32.29 -70.33
C GLY A 638 81.37 -33.32 -69.96
N LYS A 639 82.62 -32.87 -69.86
CA LYS A 639 83.79 -33.73 -69.66
C LYS A 639 83.91 -34.37 -68.26
N GLY A 640 83.05 -33.99 -67.31
CA GLY A 640 83.09 -34.48 -65.92
C GLY A 640 84.43 -34.21 -65.21
N PHE A 641 84.54 -34.66 -63.95
CA PHE A 641 85.78 -34.63 -63.17
C PHE A 641 85.80 -35.79 -62.17
N ASP A 642 86.98 -36.13 -61.64
CA ASP A 642 87.09 -37.07 -60.53
C ASP A 642 86.80 -36.35 -59.20
N PRO A 643 85.70 -36.69 -58.50
CA PRO A 643 85.35 -36.04 -57.24
C PRO A 643 86.35 -36.30 -56.12
N SER A 644 87.22 -37.31 -56.20
CA SER A 644 88.16 -37.65 -55.13
C SER A 644 89.45 -36.82 -55.16
N GLU A 645 89.87 -36.31 -56.32
CA GLU A 645 91.14 -35.57 -56.49
C GLU A 645 91.04 -34.04 -56.30
N THR A 646 89.83 -33.48 -56.16
CA THR A 646 89.60 -32.04 -56.41
C THR A 646 89.52 -31.15 -55.16
N TRP A 647 89.52 -31.69 -53.94
CA TRP A 647 89.14 -30.92 -52.75
C TRP A 647 90.25 -30.06 -52.13
N GLU A 648 91.53 -30.27 -52.48
CA GLU A 648 92.66 -29.60 -51.79
C GLU A 648 93.60 -28.79 -52.72
N LYS A 649 93.25 -28.58 -54.00
CA LYS A 649 94.09 -27.78 -54.94
C LYS A 649 93.67 -26.29 -54.96
N PRO A 650 94.62 -25.32 -54.99
CA PRO A 650 94.31 -23.90 -55.12
C PRO A 650 93.65 -23.60 -56.47
N GLY A 651 92.42 -23.04 -56.45
CA GLY A 651 91.66 -22.68 -57.68
C GLY A 651 90.20 -23.14 -57.72
N HIS A 652 89.75 -23.98 -56.77
CA HIS A 652 88.40 -24.56 -56.73
C HIS A 652 87.49 -23.97 -55.63
N TYR A 653 87.47 -22.63 -55.49
CA TYR A 653 86.67 -21.94 -54.47
C TYR A 653 85.13 -22.08 -54.62
N GLY A 654 84.65 -22.37 -55.83
CA GLY A 654 83.21 -22.46 -56.14
C GLY A 654 82.49 -23.59 -55.39
N CYS A 655 83.05 -24.80 -55.38
CA CYS A 655 82.43 -25.97 -54.74
C CYS A 655 82.40 -25.84 -53.21
N MET A 656 83.43 -25.22 -52.61
CA MET A 656 83.43 -24.90 -51.17
C MET A 656 82.34 -23.89 -50.82
N GLY A 657 82.18 -22.84 -51.63
CA GLY A 657 81.15 -21.83 -51.44
C GLY A 657 79.73 -22.41 -51.52
N ILE A 658 79.50 -23.40 -52.39
CA ILE A 658 78.24 -24.16 -52.48
C ILE A 658 78.02 -24.99 -51.21
N ARG A 659 79.02 -25.73 -50.73
CA ARG A 659 78.94 -26.54 -49.50
C ARG A 659 78.63 -25.70 -48.26
N GLU A 660 79.29 -24.57 -48.12
CA GLU A 660 79.06 -23.66 -47.00
C GLU A 660 77.64 -23.11 -47.01
N ARG A 661 77.12 -22.73 -48.19
CA ARG A 661 75.74 -22.24 -48.35
C ARG A 661 74.72 -23.34 -48.11
N ALA A 662 74.96 -24.57 -48.57
CA ALA A 662 74.13 -25.72 -48.26
C ALA A 662 74.06 -25.98 -46.73
N ARG A 663 75.21 -25.91 -46.05
CA ARG A 663 75.28 -26.03 -44.57
C ARG A 663 74.46 -24.94 -43.86
N LYS A 664 74.49 -23.69 -44.34
CA LYS A 664 73.69 -22.59 -43.78
C LYS A 664 72.18 -22.82 -43.92
N LEU A 665 71.76 -23.66 -44.87
CA LEU A 665 70.38 -24.07 -45.06
C LEU A 665 70.02 -25.40 -44.38
N ASN A 666 70.96 -26.04 -43.66
CA ASN A 666 70.84 -27.43 -43.22
C ASN A 666 70.52 -28.40 -44.38
N ALA A 667 70.92 -28.04 -45.61
CA ALA A 667 70.77 -28.87 -46.79
C ALA A 667 71.99 -29.77 -46.99
N THR A 668 71.79 -30.97 -47.53
CA THR A 668 72.87 -31.84 -47.95
C THR A 668 73.16 -31.63 -49.44
N VAL A 669 74.43 -31.65 -49.83
CA VAL A 669 74.85 -31.47 -51.22
C VAL A 669 75.86 -32.54 -51.62
N GLU A 670 75.60 -33.19 -52.75
CA GLU A 670 76.40 -34.28 -53.30
C GLU A 670 76.73 -34.01 -54.77
N TRP A 671 77.93 -34.40 -55.20
CA TRP A 671 78.35 -34.33 -56.59
C TRP A 671 78.57 -35.74 -57.14
N HIS A 672 77.87 -36.05 -58.21
CA HIS A 672 78.04 -37.28 -58.98
C HIS A 672 78.72 -36.91 -60.30
N SER A 673 80.01 -37.20 -60.44
CA SER A 673 80.79 -36.92 -61.65
C SER A 673 81.75 -38.07 -61.97
N GLN A 674 81.94 -38.33 -63.26
CA GLN A 674 82.97 -39.25 -63.76
C GLN A 674 83.63 -38.60 -64.99
N PRO A 675 84.96 -38.75 -65.18
CA PRO A 675 85.62 -38.28 -66.39
C PRO A 675 84.88 -38.79 -67.64
N THR A 676 84.63 -37.89 -68.59
CA THR A 676 83.92 -38.07 -69.85
C THR A 676 82.40 -38.35 -69.79
N LYS A 677 81.77 -38.33 -68.60
CA LYS A 677 80.32 -38.63 -68.44
C LYS A 677 79.46 -37.51 -67.84
N GLY A 678 79.97 -36.28 -67.79
CA GLY A 678 79.27 -35.13 -67.23
C GLY A 678 79.30 -35.05 -65.69
N THR A 679 78.62 -34.04 -65.14
CA THR A 679 78.53 -33.79 -63.69
C THR A 679 77.06 -33.58 -63.30
N THR A 680 76.67 -34.13 -62.15
CA THR A 680 75.38 -33.83 -61.50
C THR A 680 75.64 -33.33 -60.08
N LEU A 681 75.13 -32.13 -59.77
CA LEU A 681 75.01 -31.62 -58.41
C LEU A 681 73.60 -31.89 -57.90
N GLU A 682 73.50 -32.50 -56.72
CA GLU A 682 72.24 -32.82 -56.07
C GLU A 682 72.21 -32.14 -54.70
N LEU A 683 71.23 -31.26 -54.48
CA LEU A 683 71.01 -30.57 -53.21
C LEU A 683 69.65 -30.94 -52.63
N LYS A 684 69.65 -31.50 -51.42
CA LYS A 684 68.45 -31.88 -50.66
C LYS A 684 68.24 -30.92 -49.50
N LEU A 685 67.13 -30.19 -49.56
CA LEU A 685 66.72 -29.27 -48.50
C LEU A 685 65.56 -29.89 -47.69
N PRO A 686 65.78 -30.30 -46.43
CA PRO A 686 64.72 -30.89 -45.61
C PRO A 686 63.60 -29.88 -45.33
N ARG A 687 62.35 -30.34 -45.32
CA ARG A 687 61.19 -29.54 -44.92
C ARG A 687 60.91 -29.82 -43.43
N SER A 688 61.18 -28.83 -42.59
CA SER A 688 60.86 -28.82 -41.16
C SER A 688 60.17 -27.52 -40.78
#